data_AF-A0A074W235-F1
#
_entry.id   AF-A0A074W235-F1
#
_cell.length_a   1.000
_cell.length_b   1.000
_cell.length_c   1.000
_cell.angle_alpha   90.00
_cell.angle_beta   90.00
_cell.angle_gamma   90.00
#
_symmetry.space_group_name_H-M   'P 1'
#
loop_
_entity.id
_entity.type
_entity.pdbx_description
1 polymer ?
#
loop_
_entity_poly.entity_id
_entity_poly.type
_entity_poly.pdbx_seq_one_letter_code
_entity_poly.pdbx_strand_id
1 'polypeptide(L)'
;MASASSYPRMAAKPVGKQIHNLYTDRLRQFTDNGQYRNQGLLPKIEPKRASGHPHIKLEVYSPPDLSRPTFKDATSHDFRPAHVGESFGPSWSTHWFRVRLTVPSSLADEEHLELHWDANNEGLIWNEKGEPLQGLTGGGERVEWILPKSFRDGKEHVFYIEMACNGMFGNAPGGDSIQPPRPDRYFQLQKADIVAINLEARALFIDFWIIGDAAREFPQDSWEEHEALQVCNAIMDTFIAANGSNESITECRKIAKKYIGDVDSSKLYDSDEPALITAIGNCHIDTCWLWPWAETKRKVARSWSNQCNLLERYPEHRFVASQAQQFKWLEQLYPSVFDRVKSKVKEGTFQPIGGSWVEHDTNMPSGESLVRQFIYGQRYFESRFGSRCTTFWLPDTFGYSTQLPQICRLAGMTRFFTQKLSWNNINNFPHTTFNWVALDGSQVVCHMTPAETYTAEANFGDVRRSITQHKSMDQDPTSLLAFGKGDGGGGPTWQHIEKLRRCRGMSDKVGLLPRVKMGDSVDDFFARLEKRVEEGLDLVTWYGELYFELHRGTYTTQANNKRNNRKAEIMLHDIEYLATLASIQDVVANNGKKYKYPKEDIDDMWENVLLCQFHDCLPGSCIEMCYDDSDELYAKVFKTGKKLLTEALHALGFDDKLCHDNELVALNTLGWNRNEVSALPSPDQTSSYGLLQGGTGINSVTDMSQMSASVEIKDKGDDVFHLTNSQYFVEISRGVITMLYDKQARREVVPKGQKANQLVIFDDKPLYWQAWDVEVFHLNSRKELHATSSSVISENTPHRVAVTTTTKISEKSSITMTISLSSTPVGGHSYIETEAEVDWHEDMKFLKVEFPTTITNTEASYETQYGIVRRPTHYNTTWDMAKFEVCCHKWADLSENGYGVSILNDSKYGFATCGSLMRLSLLRAPKAPDAHADMGKHKIRWAILPHKGPLDHRTVRAGFEFNNPMAVHSHPNVSDVKGLMSSFKLSKDSDEGLVLDTIKRGEDDEDVSRGDLPKRKGRNVIVRVYDSLGGRCRGSIEVGKVPIAKVWKCNVLEDDIEEVHLSKGAFDIELRAFEVATYRLLLQ
;
A
#
# COMPACT_ATOMS: atom_id res chain seq x y z
N MET A 1 37.16 26.56 -65.45
CA MET A 1 37.51 27.64 -64.50
C MET A 1 37.21 27.14 -63.11
N ALA A 2 38.22 27.00 -62.25
CA ALA A 2 37.99 26.65 -60.85
C ALA A 2 37.29 27.84 -60.17
N SER A 3 36.16 27.58 -59.51
CA SER A 3 35.47 28.54 -58.65
C SER A 3 36.52 29.19 -57.72
N ALA A 4 36.65 30.52 -57.75
CA ALA A 4 37.53 31.22 -56.85
C ALA A 4 37.11 30.90 -55.41
N SER A 5 38.03 30.32 -54.62
CA SER A 5 37.77 29.98 -53.22
C SER A 5 37.24 31.20 -52.46
N SER A 6 36.13 31.05 -51.75
CA SER A 6 35.53 32.08 -50.89
C SER A 6 36.31 32.31 -49.59
N TYR A 7 37.39 31.56 -49.35
CA TYR A 7 38.25 31.72 -48.18
C TYR A 7 39.09 33.00 -48.28
N PRO A 8 39.02 33.92 -47.30
CA PRO A 8 39.68 35.21 -47.37
C PRO A 8 41.22 35.06 -47.38
N ARG A 9 41.91 35.89 -48.18
CA ARG A 9 43.38 35.87 -48.29
C ARG A 9 44.11 36.45 -47.07
N MET A 10 43.44 37.28 -46.29
CA MET A 10 43.99 37.93 -45.10
C MET A 10 43.00 37.79 -43.95
N ALA A 11 43.50 37.52 -42.74
CA ALA A 11 42.67 37.52 -41.54
C ALA A 11 42.27 38.97 -41.19
N ALA A 12 40.98 39.30 -41.29
CA ALA A 12 40.48 40.66 -41.02
C ALA A 12 40.55 41.04 -39.53
N LYS A 13 40.55 40.04 -38.63
CA LYS A 13 40.67 40.19 -37.17
C LYS A 13 41.07 38.86 -36.53
N PRO A 14 41.66 38.85 -35.32
CA PRO A 14 41.81 37.63 -34.53
C PRO A 14 40.44 37.10 -34.07
N VAL A 15 40.31 35.76 -33.96
CA VAL A 15 39.16 35.07 -33.36
C VAL A 15 39.68 34.23 -32.20
N GLY A 16 39.21 34.52 -30.98
CA GLY A 16 39.62 33.81 -29.77
C GLY A 16 38.90 32.48 -29.59
N LYS A 17 39.53 31.54 -28.88
CA LYS A 17 38.86 30.33 -28.40
C LYS A 17 37.82 30.72 -27.34
N GLN A 18 36.61 30.18 -27.45
CA GLN A 18 35.57 30.39 -26.45
C GLN A 18 35.99 29.82 -25.08
N ILE A 19 35.71 30.58 -24.02
CA ILE A 19 35.94 30.15 -22.64
C ILE A 19 34.69 29.39 -22.18
N HIS A 20 34.78 28.06 -22.17
CA HIS A 20 33.63 27.16 -22.06
C HIS A 20 32.67 27.48 -20.89
N ASN A 21 33.18 27.67 -19.66
CA ASN A 21 32.32 27.97 -18.51
C ASN A 21 31.57 29.30 -18.64
N LEU A 22 32.20 30.35 -19.18
CA LEU A 22 31.53 31.64 -19.38
C LEU A 22 30.38 31.54 -20.40
N TYR A 23 30.57 30.79 -21.47
CA TYR A 23 29.53 30.59 -22.50
C TYR A 23 28.41 29.67 -22.02
N THR A 24 28.73 28.71 -21.15
CA THR A 24 27.73 27.84 -20.53
C THR A 24 26.90 28.60 -19.49
N ASP A 25 27.54 29.41 -18.64
CA ASP A 25 26.87 30.25 -17.64
C ASP A 25 26.00 31.33 -18.29
N ARG A 26 26.42 31.85 -19.45
CA ARG A 26 25.63 32.79 -20.25
C ARG A 26 24.23 32.25 -20.57
N LEU A 27 24.08 30.95 -20.82
CA LEU A 27 22.81 30.36 -21.24
C LEU A 27 21.67 30.63 -20.25
N ARG A 28 21.98 30.68 -18.95
CA ARG A 28 21.00 30.94 -17.88
C ARG A 28 20.26 32.26 -18.09
N GLN A 29 20.93 33.28 -18.61
CA GLN A 29 20.37 34.63 -18.78
C GLN A 29 19.19 34.67 -19.75
N PHE A 30 19.05 33.68 -20.63
CA PHE A 30 17.99 33.66 -21.63
C PHE A 30 16.61 33.29 -21.06
N THR A 31 16.60 32.43 -20.04
CA THR A 31 15.38 31.81 -19.48
C THR A 31 15.22 32.02 -17.97
N ASP A 32 16.16 32.70 -17.32
CA ASP A 32 16.12 33.09 -15.91
C ASP A 32 15.09 34.22 -15.65
N ASN A 33 14.46 34.17 -14.47
CA ASN A 33 13.58 35.20 -13.94
C ASN A 33 14.33 36.32 -13.17
N GLY A 34 15.65 36.39 -13.28
CA GLY A 34 16.54 37.34 -12.63
C GLY A 34 16.66 38.70 -13.34
N GLN A 35 17.83 39.34 -13.21
CA GLN A 35 18.03 40.74 -13.63
C GLN A 35 17.84 41.01 -15.13
N TYR A 36 17.96 39.97 -15.97
CA TYR A 36 17.83 40.07 -17.43
C TYR A 36 16.48 39.56 -17.96
N ARG A 37 15.50 39.28 -17.07
CA ARG A 37 14.20 38.72 -17.45
C ARG A 37 13.57 39.46 -18.62
N ASN A 38 13.55 40.80 -18.57
CA ASN A 38 12.89 41.64 -19.57
C ASN A 38 13.61 41.66 -20.93
N GLN A 39 14.86 41.22 -20.98
CA GLN A 39 15.70 41.10 -22.18
C GLN A 39 15.77 39.66 -22.69
N GLY A 40 15.32 38.67 -21.91
CA GLY A 40 15.28 37.26 -22.26
C GLY A 40 13.99 36.81 -22.94
N LEU A 41 13.79 35.49 -23.00
CA LEU A 41 12.66 34.86 -23.69
C LEU A 41 11.36 34.89 -22.89
N LEU A 42 11.42 34.80 -21.55
CA LEU A 42 10.24 34.65 -20.69
C LEU A 42 9.11 35.68 -20.95
N PRO A 43 9.38 37.00 -21.07
CA PRO A 43 8.33 37.99 -21.33
C PRO A 43 7.67 37.84 -22.71
N LYS A 44 8.31 37.12 -23.64
CA LYS A 44 7.77 36.91 -24.99
C LYS A 44 6.78 35.76 -25.05
N ILE A 45 6.74 34.88 -24.03
CA ILE A 45 5.80 33.77 -23.92
C ILE A 45 4.37 34.30 -23.68
N GLU A 46 4.25 35.35 -22.86
CA GLU A 46 2.97 35.94 -22.45
C GLU A 46 2.84 37.38 -22.96
N PRO A 47 2.71 37.60 -24.30
CA PRO A 47 2.77 38.93 -24.90
C PRO A 47 1.65 39.87 -24.51
N LYS A 48 0.48 39.34 -24.12
CA LYS A 48 -0.69 40.13 -23.74
C LYS A 48 -1.43 39.48 -22.58
N ARG A 49 -1.98 40.31 -21.69
CA ARG A 49 -2.82 39.86 -20.58
C ARG A 49 -4.00 40.81 -20.33
N ALA A 50 -5.09 40.28 -19.81
CA ALA A 50 -6.22 41.06 -19.31
C ALA A 50 -6.64 40.51 -17.93
N SER A 51 -6.95 41.41 -17.01
CA SER A 51 -7.18 41.08 -15.60
C SER A 51 -8.23 41.99 -14.98
N GLY A 52 -8.97 41.50 -13.98
CA GLY A 52 -9.95 42.29 -13.24
C GLY A 52 -11.12 42.81 -14.09
N HIS A 53 -11.96 43.66 -13.50
CA HIS A 53 -13.13 44.22 -14.18
C HIS A 53 -12.73 45.14 -15.36
N PRO A 54 -13.38 45.07 -16.53
CA PRO A 54 -14.58 44.27 -16.85
C PRO A 54 -14.33 42.84 -17.35
N HIS A 55 -13.08 42.38 -17.44
CA HIS A 55 -12.72 41.12 -18.10
C HIS A 55 -12.88 39.88 -17.21
N ILE A 56 -12.59 40.01 -15.92
CA ILE A 56 -12.75 38.95 -14.92
C ILE A 56 -13.41 39.56 -13.69
N LYS A 57 -14.61 39.08 -13.38
CA LYS A 57 -15.31 39.36 -12.11
C LYS A 57 -15.36 38.08 -11.28
N LEU A 58 -14.92 38.18 -10.04
CA LEU A 58 -14.84 37.08 -9.08
C LEU A 58 -15.88 37.28 -7.98
N GLU A 59 -16.61 36.22 -7.68
CA GLU A 59 -17.52 36.14 -6.54
C GLU A 59 -17.25 34.81 -5.82
N VAL A 60 -17.33 34.76 -4.49
CA VAL A 60 -16.98 33.58 -3.70
C VAL A 60 -18.09 33.21 -2.71
N TYR A 61 -18.34 31.92 -2.60
CA TYR A 61 -19.09 31.30 -1.51
C TYR A 61 -18.11 30.45 -0.68
N SER A 62 -18.18 30.58 0.64
CA SER A 62 -17.31 29.87 1.58
C SER A 62 -18.17 29.00 2.50
N PRO A 63 -18.31 27.70 2.21
CA PRO A 63 -19.02 26.75 3.06
C PRO A 63 -18.48 26.76 4.51
N PRO A 64 -19.34 26.70 5.53
CA PRO A 64 -18.91 26.61 6.92
C PRO A 64 -18.34 25.22 7.27
N ASP A 65 -17.75 25.10 8.45
CA ASP A 65 -17.39 23.84 9.13
C ASP A 65 -16.51 22.88 8.32
N LEU A 66 -15.61 23.41 7.48
CA LEU A 66 -14.73 22.63 6.59
C LEU A 66 -15.51 21.67 5.66
N SER A 67 -16.79 21.95 5.42
CA SER A 67 -17.63 21.15 4.54
C SER A 67 -17.14 21.20 3.10
N ARG A 68 -17.35 20.09 2.38
CA ARG A 68 -16.99 19.90 0.97
C ARG A 68 -18.28 19.68 0.16
N PRO A 69 -19.13 20.72 -0.01
CA PRO A 69 -20.44 20.56 -0.63
C PRO A 69 -20.32 20.15 -2.10
N THR A 70 -21.35 19.48 -2.60
CA THR A 70 -21.46 19.18 -4.04
C THR A 70 -21.59 20.48 -4.84
N PHE A 71 -21.32 20.43 -6.15
CA PHE A 71 -21.52 21.58 -7.04
C PHE A 71 -22.93 22.18 -6.91
N LYS A 72 -23.96 21.32 -6.89
CA LYS A 72 -25.36 21.75 -6.81
C LYS A 72 -25.65 22.50 -5.52
N ASP A 73 -25.12 22.00 -4.40
CA ASP A 73 -25.32 22.64 -3.09
C ASP A 73 -24.50 23.93 -2.99
N ALA A 74 -23.25 23.94 -3.46
CA ALA A 74 -22.40 25.13 -3.43
C ALA A 74 -22.99 26.28 -4.27
N THR A 75 -23.51 25.97 -5.46
CA THR A 75 -24.03 26.97 -6.39
C THR A 75 -25.45 27.46 -6.06
N SER A 76 -26.15 26.82 -5.12
CA SER A 76 -27.45 27.30 -4.63
C SER A 76 -27.36 28.41 -3.58
N HIS A 77 -26.15 28.76 -3.13
CA HIS A 77 -25.91 29.80 -2.13
C HIS A 77 -25.58 31.16 -2.75
N ASP A 78 -25.65 32.21 -1.93
CA ASP A 78 -25.24 33.55 -2.34
C ASP A 78 -23.70 33.67 -2.35
N PHE A 79 -23.19 34.26 -3.43
CA PHE A 79 -21.76 34.53 -3.61
C PHE A 79 -21.50 36.02 -3.34
N ARG A 80 -20.53 36.31 -2.47
CA ARG A 80 -20.07 37.69 -2.24
C ARG A 80 -18.98 38.08 -3.24
N PRO A 81 -18.77 39.37 -3.54
CA PRO A 81 -17.62 39.80 -4.35
C PRO A 81 -16.28 39.33 -3.75
N ALA A 82 -15.33 38.98 -4.62
CA ALA A 82 -13.97 38.57 -4.28
C ALA A 82 -12.94 39.25 -5.20
N HIS A 83 -11.66 39.23 -4.83
CA HIS A 83 -10.60 39.88 -5.61
C HIS A 83 -9.24 39.17 -5.49
N VAL A 84 -8.37 39.40 -6.47
CA VAL A 84 -6.95 39.00 -6.39
C VAL A 84 -6.28 39.77 -5.25
N GLY A 85 -5.47 39.07 -4.46
CA GLY A 85 -4.85 39.55 -3.22
C GLY A 85 -5.62 39.16 -1.96
N GLU A 86 -6.85 38.66 -2.08
CA GLU A 86 -7.64 38.19 -0.94
C GLU A 86 -7.11 36.85 -0.40
N SER A 87 -7.23 36.66 0.92
CA SER A 87 -6.73 35.49 1.64
C SER A 87 -7.87 34.59 2.12
N PHE A 88 -7.72 33.28 1.93
CA PHE A 88 -8.72 32.25 2.16
C PHE A 88 -8.17 31.14 3.05
N GLY A 89 -9.01 30.57 3.90
CA GLY A 89 -8.63 29.59 4.89
C GLY A 89 -9.75 29.38 5.92
N PRO A 90 -9.50 28.66 7.02
CA PRO A 90 -8.23 28.04 7.41
C PRO A 90 -7.92 26.74 6.61
N SER A 91 -6.95 25.93 7.05
CA SER A 91 -6.61 24.69 6.35
C SER A 91 -7.81 23.78 6.13
N TRP A 92 -7.84 23.11 4.98
CA TRP A 92 -8.91 22.21 4.55
C TRP A 92 -10.25 22.88 4.24
N SER A 93 -10.38 24.20 4.42
CA SER A 93 -11.57 24.93 3.99
C SER A 93 -11.74 24.83 2.47
N THR A 94 -12.98 24.84 2.02
CA THR A 94 -13.32 24.90 0.60
C THR A 94 -13.84 26.29 0.29
N HIS A 95 -13.54 26.83 -0.88
CA HIS A 95 -14.09 28.09 -1.36
C HIS A 95 -14.51 27.94 -2.82
N TRP A 96 -15.77 28.22 -3.11
CA TRP A 96 -16.32 28.16 -4.46
C TRP A 96 -16.29 29.54 -5.08
N PHE A 97 -15.55 29.72 -6.16
CA PHE A 97 -15.53 30.94 -6.93
C PHE A 97 -16.47 30.82 -8.11
N ARG A 98 -17.39 31.78 -8.26
CA ARG A 98 -18.11 32.03 -9.51
C ARG A 98 -17.29 33.06 -10.31
N VAL A 99 -16.79 32.63 -11.45
CA VAL A 99 -15.96 33.44 -12.34
C VAL A 99 -16.80 33.87 -13.54
N ARG A 100 -16.93 35.18 -13.74
CA ARG A 100 -17.54 35.80 -14.92
C ARG A 100 -16.43 36.36 -15.78
N LEU A 101 -16.22 35.77 -16.95
CA LEU A 101 -15.10 36.07 -17.83
C LEU A 101 -15.61 36.62 -19.17
N THR A 102 -15.05 37.75 -19.61
CA THR A 102 -15.29 38.36 -20.93
C THR A 102 -13.96 38.60 -21.62
N VAL A 103 -13.73 37.90 -22.74
CA VAL A 103 -12.51 38.08 -23.56
C VAL A 103 -12.55 39.43 -24.27
N PRO A 104 -11.57 40.33 -24.06
CA PRO A 104 -11.52 41.61 -24.77
C PRO A 104 -11.23 41.43 -26.26
N SER A 105 -11.69 42.37 -27.09
CA SER A 105 -11.42 42.39 -28.53
C SER A 105 -9.93 42.37 -28.86
N SER A 106 -9.06 42.93 -28.02
CA SER A 106 -7.60 42.92 -28.20
C SER A 106 -6.95 41.53 -28.06
N LEU A 107 -7.67 40.56 -27.47
CA LEU A 107 -7.25 39.17 -27.28
C LEU A 107 -8.06 38.18 -28.12
N ALA A 108 -9.18 38.60 -28.72
CA ALA A 108 -10.11 37.69 -29.41
C ALA A 108 -9.47 36.96 -30.60
N ASP A 109 -8.57 37.63 -31.32
CA ASP A 109 -7.88 37.10 -32.50
C ASP A 109 -6.59 36.32 -32.17
N GLU A 110 -6.20 36.24 -30.89
CA GLU A 110 -5.00 35.50 -30.48
C GLU A 110 -5.20 34.00 -30.65
N GLU A 111 -4.16 33.29 -31.10
CA GLU A 111 -4.28 31.86 -31.40
C GLU A 111 -4.64 31.03 -30.16
N HIS A 112 -3.96 31.29 -29.05
CA HIS A 112 -4.06 30.49 -27.82
C HIS A 112 -4.27 31.38 -26.60
N LEU A 113 -5.38 31.16 -25.89
CA LEU A 113 -5.75 31.90 -24.69
C LEU A 113 -5.88 30.95 -23.50
N GLU A 114 -5.35 31.37 -22.37
CA GLU A 114 -5.41 30.64 -21.10
C GLU A 114 -6.00 31.52 -20.00
N LEU A 115 -6.72 30.91 -19.07
CA LEU A 115 -6.93 31.46 -17.73
C LEU A 115 -5.74 31.04 -16.86
N HIS A 116 -5.07 32.00 -16.25
CA HIS A 116 -4.05 31.75 -15.23
C HIS A 116 -4.65 32.01 -13.84
N TRP A 117 -4.79 30.95 -13.05
CA TRP A 117 -5.29 30.94 -11.69
C TRP A 117 -4.25 30.36 -10.73
N ASP A 118 -3.81 31.14 -9.75
CA ASP A 118 -2.86 30.66 -8.74
C ASP A 118 -3.23 31.21 -7.37
N ALA A 119 -3.57 30.31 -6.46
CA ALA A 119 -3.78 30.61 -5.04
C ALA A 119 -2.84 29.79 -4.14
N ASN A 120 -1.76 29.22 -4.72
CA ASN A 120 -0.80 28.35 -4.05
C ASN A 120 -1.45 27.15 -3.32
N ASN A 121 -2.54 26.64 -3.88
CA ASN A 121 -3.35 25.54 -3.36
C ASN A 121 -3.97 24.73 -4.51
N GLU A 122 -4.82 23.78 -4.16
CA GLU A 122 -5.49 22.90 -5.11
C GLU A 122 -6.83 23.52 -5.57
N GLY A 123 -7.20 23.32 -6.84
CA GLY A 123 -8.47 23.79 -7.39
C GLY A 123 -9.07 22.85 -8.44
N LEU A 124 -10.37 22.95 -8.67
CA LEU A 124 -11.08 22.24 -9.75
C LEU A 124 -11.99 23.20 -10.51
N ILE A 125 -11.85 23.26 -11.82
CA ILE A 125 -12.70 24.06 -12.70
C ILE A 125 -13.96 23.25 -13.05
N TRP A 126 -15.12 23.89 -12.97
CA TRP A 126 -16.43 23.35 -13.28
C TRP A 126 -17.16 24.24 -14.28
N ASN A 127 -17.86 23.66 -15.25
CA ASN A 127 -18.77 24.44 -16.10
C ASN A 127 -20.09 24.77 -15.38
N GLU A 128 -20.96 25.58 -16.01
CA GLU A 128 -22.27 25.95 -15.46
C GLU A 128 -23.22 24.76 -15.23
N LYS A 129 -22.98 23.62 -15.90
CA LYS A 129 -23.78 22.40 -15.74
C LYS A 129 -23.33 21.55 -14.56
N GLY A 130 -22.23 21.90 -13.91
CA GLY A 130 -21.64 21.10 -12.82
C GLY A 130 -20.79 19.95 -13.30
N GLU A 131 -20.18 20.05 -14.48
CA GLU A 131 -19.22 19.06 -14.97
C GLU A 131 -17.78 19.53 -14.70
N PRO A 132 -16.92 18.72 -14.06
CA PRO A 132 -15.51 19.03 -13.90
C PRO A 132 -14.77 19.08 -15.23
N LEU A 133 -13.90 20.08 -15.40
CA LEU A 133 -13.16 20.32 -16.64
C LEU A 133 -11.66 20.08 -16.48
N GLN A 134 -11.05 20.66 -15.45
CA GLN A 134 -9.60 20.60 -15.24
C GLN A 134 -9.24 20.90 -13.78
N GLY A 135 -8.32 20.14 -13.20
CA GLY A 135 -7.70 20.45 -11.93
C GLY A 135 -6.61 21.52 -12.05
N LEU A 136 -6.45 22.30 -11.00
CA LEU A 136 -5.42 23.32 -10.82
C LEU A 136 -4.58 22.96 -9.59
N THR A 137 -3.28 23.20 -9.70
CA THR A 137 -2.34 23.06 -8.58
C THR A 137 -1.44 24.29 -8.57
N GLY A 138 -1.56 25.09 -7.51
CA GLY A 138 -0.86 26.35 -7.34
C GLY A 138 0.64 26.20 -7.13
N GLY A 139 1.33 27.33 -6.96
CA GLY A 139 2.79 27.35 -6.83
C GLY A 139 3.50 27.22 -8.19
N GLY A 140 2.79 27.47 -9.28
CA GLY A 140 3.32 27.39 -10.64
C GLY A 140 3.34 25.98 -11.26
N GLU A 141 2.85 24.96 -10.57
CA GLU A 141 2.85 23.57 -11.07
C GLU A 141 1.84 23.35 -12.21
N ARG A 142 0.59 23.77 -12.01
CA ARG A 142 -0.48 23.77 -13.03
C ARG A 142 -1.50 24.85 -12.73
N VAL A 143 -1.22 26.05 -13.21
CA VAL A 143 -2.01 27.26 -12.92
C VAL A 143 -2.83 27.70 -14.14
N GLU A 144 -2.66 27.03 -15.27
CA GLU A 144 -3.23 27.40 -16.56
C GLU A 144 -4.39 26.50 -17.00
N TRP A 145 -5.46 27.08 -17.52
CA TRP A 145 -6.55 26.38 -18.21
C TRP A 145 -6.80 27.00 -19.58
N ILE A 146 -6.81 26.19 -20.64
CA ILE A 146 -7.03 26.67 -22.00
C ILE A 146 -8.50 27.11 -22.15
N LEU A 147 -8.71 28.36 -22.54
CA LEU A 147 -10.05 28.88 -22.73
C LEU A 147 -10.68 28.31 -24.02
N PRO A 148 -11.93 27.83 -23.96
CA PRO A 148 -12.65 27.40 -25.16
C PRO A 148 -12.71 28.51 -26.21
N LYS A 149 -12.57 28.15 -27.50
CA LYS A 149 -12.72 29.12 -28.60
C LYS A 149 -14.08 29.83 -28.58
N SER A 150 -15.12 29.18 -28.06
CA SER A 150 -16.45 29.75 -27.89
C SER A 150 -16.51 30.94 -26.92
N PHE A 151 -15.50 31.13 -26.05
CA PHE A 151 -15.45 32.26 -25.11
C PHE A 151 -14.98 33.56 -25.77
N ARG A 152 -14.56 33.51 -27.05
CA ARG A 152 -13.99 34.65 -27.79
C ARG A 152 -15.04 35.47 -28.54
N ASP A 153 -16.30 35.38 -28.14
CA ASP A 153 -17.44 36.06 -28.79
C ASP A 153 -17.74 37.46 -28.21
N GLY A 154 -16.90 37.93 -27.29
CA GLY A 154 -17.05 39.22 -26.61
C GLY A 154 -18.17 39.25 -25.57
N LYS A 155 -18.79 38.11 -25.24
CA LYS A 155 -19.83 38.01 -24.21
C LYS A 155 -19.25 37.52 -22.89
N GLU A 156 -20.05 37.67 -21.83
CA GLU A 156 -19.75 37.11 -20.52
C GLU A 156 -20.02 35.60 -20.52
N HIS A 157 -19.05 34.81 -20.07
CA HIS A 157 -19.16 33.37 -19.84
C HIS A 157 -18.95 33.09 -18.35
N VAL A 158 -19.75 32.17 -17.79
CA VAL A 158 -19.68 31.81 -16.38
C VAL A 158 -19.09 30.42 -16.22
N PHE A 159 -18.25 30.24 -15.22
CA PHE A 159 -17.78 28.94 -14.75
C PHE A 159 -17.42 29.05 -13.27
N TYR A 160 -17.09 27.92 -12.66
CA TYR A 160 -16.79 27.86 -11.23
C TYR A 160 -15.42 27.25 -10.96
N ILE A 161 -14.80 27.66 -9.86
CA ILE A 161 -13.58 27.05 -9.34
C ILE A 161 -13.83 26.62 -7.90
N GLU A 162 -13.78 25.32 -7.64
CA GLU A 162 -13.74 24.76 -6.30
C GLU A 162 -12.29 24.80 -5.81
N MET A 163 -11.97 25.77 -4.95
CA MET A 163 -10.64 25.93 -4.36
C MET A 163 -10.59 25.21 -3.01
N ALA A 164 -9.60 24.34 -2.81
CA ALA A 164 -9.36 23.64 -1.55
C ALA A 164 -8.12 24.22 -0.86
N CYS A 165 -8.25 24.65 0.40
CA CYS A 165 -7.16 25.25 1.18
C CYS A 165 -6.18 24.19 1.70
N ASN A 166 -5.48 23.55 0.77
CA ASN A 166 -4.33 22.68 1.00
C ASN A 166 -3.41 22.69 -0.22
N GLY A 167 -2.11 22.43 0.00
CA GLY A 167 -1.18 22.19 -1.10
C GLY A 167 -1.33 20.79 -1.69
N MET A 168 -0.49 20.45 -2.67
CA MET A 168 -0.39 19.10 -3.22
C MET A 168 -0.14 18.06 -2.12
N PHE A 169 0.75 18.38 -1.17
CA PHE A 169 1.14 17.52 -0.03
C PHE A 169 0.53 17.97 1.31
N GLY A 170 -0.71 18.48 1.30
CA GLY A 170 -1.39 18.89 2.53
C GLY A 170 -0.91 20.23 3.12
N ASN A 171 -0.85 20.31 4.45
CA ASN A 171 -0.76 21.58 5.19
C ASN A 171 0.34 21.64 6.27
N ALA A 172 1.44 20.90 6.11
CA ALA A 172 2.55 20.92 7.05
C ALA A 172 3.19 22.32 7.22
N PRO A 173 3.66 22.68 8.44
CA PRO A 173 4.41 23.91 8.69
C PRO A 173 5.86 23.84 8.18
N GLY A 174 6.44 24.99 7.80
CA GLY A 174 7.91 25.16 7.79
C GLY A 174 8.71 24.46 6.69
N GLY A 175 8.10 24.01 5.60
CA GLY A 175 8.80 23.46 4.43
C GLY A 175 9.16 21.97 4.54
N ASP A 176 9.02 21.37 5.73
CA ASP A 176 9.06 19.92 5.93
C ASP A 176 7.64 19.36 5.77
N SER A 177 7.40 18.61 4.68
CA SER A 177 6.06 18.17 4.28
C SER A 177 5.44 17.15 5.22
N ILE A 178 6.24 16.44 6.02
CA ILE A 178 5.73 15.36 6.88
C ILE A 178 5.35 15.83 8.28
N GLN A 179 5.47 17.12 8.59
CA GLN A 179 5.09 17.63 9.91
C GLN A 179 3.56 17.59 10.09
N PRO A 180 3.07 17.44 11.33
CA PRO A 180 1.64 17.54 11.61
C PRO A 180 1.02 18.79 10.98
N PRO A 181 -0.15 18.68 10.32
CA PRO A 181 -0.70 19.76 9.52
C PRO A 181 -1.01 20.97 10.39
N ARG A 182 -0.64 22.16 9.91
CA ARG A 182 -0.98 23.43 10.56
C ARG A 182 -2.46 23.74 10.32
N PRO A 183 -3.32 23.79 11.36
CA PRO A 183 -4.76 24.01 11.16
C PRO A 183 -5.08 25.42 10.65
N ASP A 184 -4.27 26.43 11.00
CA ASP A 184 -4.49 27.86 10.71
C ASP A 184 -3.69 28.38 9.50
N ARG A 185 -3.48 27.55 8.46
CA ARG A 185 -2.86 28.02 7.20
C ARG A 185 -3.88 28.75 6.31
N TYR A 186 -3.45 29.86 5.74
CA TYR A 186 -4.23 30.67 4.78
C TYR A 186 -3.50 30.79 3.44
N PHE A 187 -4.28 30.93 2.38
CA PHE A 187 -3.87 30.92 0.98
C PHE A 187 -4.36 32.19 0.30
N GLN A 188 -3.45 32.93 -0.34
CA GLN A 188 -3.78 34.17 -1.03
C GLN A 188 -3.99 33.89 -2.51
N LEU A 189 -5.08 34.39 -3.09
CA LEU A 189 -5.28 34.37 -4.54
C LEU A 189 -4.30 35.35 -5.21
N GLN A 190 -3.30 34.85 -5.90
CA GLN A 190 -2.24 35.66 -6.53
C GLN A 190 -2.52 35.99 -7.99
N LYS A 191 -3.19 35.10 -8.73
CA LYS A 191 -3.46 35.28 -10.17
C LYS A 191 -4.89 34.88 -10.53
N ALA A 192 -5.50 35.66 -11.41
CA ALA A 192 -6.77 35.37 -12.08
C ALA A 192 -6.83 36.21 -13.36
N ASP A 193 -6.16 35.74 -14.41
CA ASP A 193 -5.86 36.53 -15.61
C ASP A 193 -6.19 35.78 -16.90
N ILE A 194 -6.65 36.50 -17.93
CA ILE A 194 -6.69 36.01 -19.31
C ILE A 194 -5.33 36.30 -19.93
N VAL A 195 -4.63 35.28 -20.41
CA VAL A 195 -3.28 35.41 -20.95
C VAL A 195 -3.26 34.87 -22.38
N ALA A 196 -2.77 35.69 -23.32
CA ALA A 196 -2.43 35.20 -24.65
C ALA A 196 -1.04 34.60 -24.62
N ILE A 197 -0.89 33.46 -25.27
CA ILE A 197 0.34 32.71 -25.29
C ILE A 197 0.93 32.73 -26.69
N ASN A 198 2.18 33.15 -26.79
CA ASN A 198 2.98 32.96 -27.97
C ASN A 198 3.52 31.51 -27.99
N LEU A 199 2.86 30.64 -28.78
CA LEU A 199 3.20 29.23 -28.86
C LEU A 199 4.62 29.00 -29.39
N GLU A 200 5.11 29.80 -30.33
CA GLU A 200 6.49 29.71 -30.84
C GLU A 200 7.52 30.07 -29.76
N ALA A 201 7.25 31.11 -28.96
CA ALA A 201 8.12 31.48 -27.84
C ALA A 201 8.13 30.40 -26.75
N ARG A 202 6.96 29.84 -26.42
CA ARG A 202 6.81 28.73 -25.47
C ARG A 202 7.55 27.48 -25.96
N ALA A 203 7.44 27.16 -27.24
CA ALA A 203 8.11 26.03 -27.84
C ALA A 203 9.64 26.26 -27.85
N LEU A 204 10.10 27.47 -28.16
CA LEU A 204 11.53 27.83 -28.10
C LEU A 204 12.10 27.72 -26.68
N PHE A 205 11.28 28.01 -25.67
CA PHE A 205 11.69 27.85 -24.27
C PHE A 205 12.01 26.37 -23.95
N ILE A 206 11.17 25.43 -24.38
CA ILE A 206 11.43 23.99 -24.18
C ILE A 206 12.61 23.51 -25.02
N ASP A 207 12.75 23.98 -26.27
CA ASP A 207 13.93 23.66 -27.09
C ASP A 207 15.23 24.11 -26.41
N PHE A 208 15.27 25.37 -25.98
CA PHE A 208 16.45 25.95 -25.36
C PHE A 208 16.75 25.28 -24.01
N TRP A 209 15.72 24.89 -23.26
CA TRP A 209 15.90 24.10 -22.05
C TRP A 209 16.65 22.81 -22.37
N ILE A 210 16.10 21.97 -23.25
CA ILE A 210 16.65 20.63 -23.51
C ILE A 210 18.01 20.68 -24.20
N ILE A 211 18.23 21.59 -25.15
CA ILE A 211 19.56 21.80 -25.76
C ILE A 211 20.54 22.36 -24.71
N GLY A 212 20.08 23.25 -23.85
CA GLY A 212 20.89 23.79 -22.75
C GLY A 212 21.28 22.73 -21.72
N ASP A 213 20.41 21.75 -21.44
CA ASP A 213 20.75 20.57 -20.62
C ASP A 213 21.81 19.74 -21.31
N ALA A 214 21.72 19.49 -22.62
CA ALA A 214 22.76 18.81 -23.39
C ALA A 214 24.12 19.51 -23.29
N ALA A 215 24.16 20.84 -23.41
CA ALA A 215 25.37 21.65 -23.22
C ALA A 215 25.94 21.63 -21.78
N ARG A 216 25.16 21.20 -20.79
CA ARG A 216 25.60 21.07 -19.38
C ARG A 216 25.94 19.64 -18.98
N GLU A 217 25.24 18.66 -19.54
CA GLU A 217 25.23 17.29 -19.05
C GLU A 217 25.97 16.30 -19.96
N PHE A 218 26.12 16.60 -21.25
CA PHE A 218 26.97 15.76 -22.11
C PHE A 218 28.45 15.93 -21.74
N PRO A 219 29.30 14.93 -22.03
CA PRO A 219 30.73 15.00 -21.76
C PRO A 219 31.39 16.15 -22.53
N GLN A 220 32.27 16.92 -21.88
CA GLN A 220 32.98 18.05 -22.51
C GLN A 220 34.00 17.63 -23.58
N ASP A 221 34.32 16.34 -23.69
CA ASP A 221 35.12 15.77 -24.76
C ASP A 221 34.28 15.27 -25.96
N SER A 222 32.95 15.38 -25.89
CA SER A 222 32.01 15.07 -26.97
C SER A 222 31.78 16.29 -27.88
N TRP A 223 31.59 16.09 -29.18
CA TRP A 223 31.30 17.23 -30.09
C TRP A 223 29.84 17.69 -29.94
N GLU A 224 28.97 16.79 -29.50
CA GLU A 224 27.55 16.99 -29.23
C GLU A 224 27.35 18.10 -28.19
N GLU A 225 28.08 18.03 -27.07
CA GLU A 225 28.07 19.08 -26.05
C GLU A 225 28.44 20.45 -26.64
N HIS A 226 29.59 20.54 -27.32
CA HIS A 226 30.08 21.81 -27.88
C HIS A 226 29.12 22.38 -28.93
N GLU A 227 28.53 21.52 -29.75
CA GLU A 227 27.53 21.91 -30.75
C GLU A 227 26.24 22.40 -30.08
N ALA A 228 25.76 21.73 -29.02
CA ALA A 228 24.63 22.21 -28.22
C ALA A 228 24.90 23.61 -27.66
N LEU A 229 26.11 23.83 -27.13
CA LEU A 229 26.54 25.14 -26.64
C LEU A 229 26.56 26.20 -27.75
N GLN A 230 27.06 25.85 -28.95
CA GLN A 230 27.03 26.75 -30.11
C GLN A 230 25.60 27.07 -30.55
N VAL A 231 24.72 26.08 -30.62
CA VAL A 231 23.31 26.23 -31.01
C VAL A 231 22.58 27.15 -30.04
N CYS A 232 22.73 26.94 -28.73
CA CYS A 232 22.15 27.83 -27.72
C CYS A 232 22.69 29.26 -27.82
N ASN A 233 23.99 29.44 -28.01
CA ASN A 233 24.56 30.78 -28.18
C ASN A 233 24.09 31.45 -29.47
N ALA A 234 23.97 30.69 -30.57
CA ALA A 234 23.42 31.19 -31.83
C ALA A 234 21.94 31.60 -31.68
N ILE A 235 21.15 30.86 -30.89
CA ILE A 235 19.78 31.24 -30.53
C ILE A 235 19.78 32.58 -29.78
N MET A 236 20.59 32.71 -28.73
CA MET A 236 20.67 33.96 -27.95
C MET A 236 21.11 35.14 -28.80
N ASP A 237 22.15 34.98 -29.63
CA ASP A 237 22.66 36.03 -30.51
C ASP A 237 21.62 36.44 -31.55
N THR A 238 20.92 35.48 -32.16
CA THR A 238 19.84 35.74 -33.12
C THR A 238 18.69 36.50 -32.47
N PHE A 239 18.27 36.07 -31.28
CA PHE A 239 17.22 36.73 -30.52
C PHE A 239 17.60 38.17 -30.16
N ILE A 240 18.82 38.39 -29.67
CA ILE A 240 19.33 39.71 -29.27
C ILE A 240 19.43 40.64 -30.48
N ALA A 241 20.00 40.16 -31.60
CA ALA A 241 20.21 40.98 -32.80
C ALA A 241 18.92 41.58 -33.37
N ALA A 242 17.80 40.89 -33.20
CA ALA A 242 16.47 41.33 -33.64
C ALA A 242 15.56 41.76 -32.47
N ASN A 243 16.12 42.04 -31.30
CA ASN A 243 15.42 42.53 -30.11
C ASN A 243 14.21 41.67 -29.67
N GLY A 244 14.32 40.35 -29.84
CA GLY A 244 13.29 39.38 -29.47
C GLY A 244 11.96 39.57 -30.20
N SER A 245 12.00 39.86 -31.51
CA SER A 245 10.81 39.91 -32.38
C SER A 245 10.25 38.49 -32.66
N ASN A 246 9.01 38.39 -33.12
CA ASN A 246 8.39 37.11 -33.47
C ASN A 246 9.14 36.40 -34.62
N GLU A 247 9.67 37.17 -35.58
CA GLU A 247 10.50 36.66 -36.67
C GLU A 247 11.80 36.07 -36.12
N SER A 248 12.41 36.74 -35.13
CA SER A 248 13.63 36.24 -34.48
C SER A 248 13.38 34.94 -33.72
N ILE A 249 12.24 34.80 -33.06
CA ILE A 249 11.85 33.58 -32.34
C ILE A 249 11.67 32.44 -33.34
N THR A 250 10.98 32.69 -34.45
CA THR A 250 10.83 31.71 -35.54
C THR A 250 12.20 31.29 -36.10
N GLU A 251 13.14 32.22 -36.27
CA GLU A 251 14.50 31.90 -36.72
C GLU A 251 15.31 31.12 -35.67
N CYS A 252 15.17 31.48 -34.39
CA CYS A 252 15.76 30.74 -33.28
C CYS A 252 15.26 29.29 -33.24
N ARG A 253 13.96 29.07 -33.48
CA ARG A 253 13.38 27.73 -33.62
C ARG A 253 14.02 26.96 -34.77
N LYS A 254 14.26 27.60 -35.93
CA LYS A 254 14.99 26.95 -37.05
C LYS A 254 16.43 26.60 -36.67
N ILE A 255 17.10 27.43 -35.87
CA ILE A 255 18.44 27.13 -35.35
C ILE A 255 18.38 25.91 -34.42
N ALA A 256 17.43 25.89 -33.47
CA ALA A 256 17.22 24.76 -32.57
C ALA A 256 16.96 23.45 -33.32
N LYS A 257 16.09 23.48 -34.36
CA LYS A 257 15.76 22.32 -35.22
C LYS A 257 16.99 21.66 -35.87
N LYS A 258 18.11 22.36 -36.03
CA LYS A 258 19.35 21.74 -36.53
C LYS A 258 19.88 20.67 -35.57
N TYR A 259 19.65 20.84 -34.28
CA TYR A 259 20.13 19.95 -33.21
C TYR A 259 19.08 18.95 -32.72
N ILE A 260 17.79 19.33 -32.72
CA ILE A 260 16.70 18.49 -32.19
C ILE A 260 15.76 17.94 -33.27
N GLY A 261 15.89 18.36 -34.53
CA GLY A 261 14.98 17.93 -35.60
C GLY A 261 13.55 18.49 -35.48
N ASP A 262 12.60 17.85 -36.17
CA ASP A 262 11.19 18.23 -36.15
C ASP A 262 10.47 17.58 -34.96
N VAL A 263 10.27 18.38 -33.90
CA VAL A 263 9.81 17.92 -32.58
C VAL A 263 8.36 18.27 -32.25
N ASP A 264 7.64 18.92 -33.15
CA ASP A 264 6.33 19.53 -32.86
C ASP A 264 5.13 18.58 -33.07
N SER A 265 5.37 17.31 -33.37
CA SER A 265 4.29 16.32 -33.58
C SER A 265 4.70 14.91 -33.18
N SER A 266 3.72 14.04 -32.93
CA SER A 266 3.93 12.63 -32.60
C SER A 266 4.72 11.84 -33.67
N LYS A 267 4.80 12.35 -34.90
CA LYS A 267 5.50 11.69 -36.02
C LYS A 267 6.98 11.42 -35.76
N LEU A 268 7.59 12.14 -34.83
CA LEU A 268 8.98 11.87 -34.42
C LEU A 268 9.14 10.47 -33.77
N TYR A 269 8.06 9.86 -33.29
CA TYR A 269 8.05 8.50 -32.76
C TYR A 269 7.81 7.42 -33.83
N ASP A 270 7.53 7.80 -35.09
CA ASP A 270 7.26 6.86 -36.20
C ASP A 270 8.55 6.25 -36.80
N SER A 271 9.72 6.58 -36.25
CA SER A 271 11.00 6.04 -36.71
C SER A 271 11.16 4.56 -36.36
N ASP A 272 11.66 3.77 -37.31
CA ASP A 272 11.98 2.34 -37.14
C ASP A 272 13.20 2.08 -36.24
N GLU A 273 13.92 3.14 -35.85
CA GLU A 273 15.06 3.03 -34.96
C GLU A 273 14.64 2.56 -33.55
N PRO A 274 15.33 1.56 -32.98
CA PRO A 274 14.93 0.97 -31.71
C PRO A 274 15.05 2.01 -30.59
N ALA A 275 13.98 2.11 -29.79
CA ALA A 275 13.96 2.87 -28.55
C ALA A 275 14.33 1.97 -27.38
N LEU A 276 15.20 2.44 -26.50
CA LEU A 276 15.57 1.72 -25.29
C LEU A 276 14.62 2.06 -24.12
N ILE A 277 14.02 3.25 -24.14
CA ILE A 277 13.19 3.74 -23.02
C ILE A 277 11.74 3.85 -23.50
N THR A 278 10.83 3.21 -22.78
CA THR A 278 9.37 3.39 -22.95
C THR A 278 8.88 4.33 -21.86
N ALA A 279 8.40 5.52 -22.22
CA ALA A 279 7.91 6.51 -21.28
C ALA A 279 6.39 6.38 -21.08
N ILE A 280 5.96 6.25 -19.83
CA ILE A 280 4.56 6.12 -19.43
C ILE A 280 4.17 7.23 -18.45
N GLY A 281 3.04 7.89 -18.71
CA GLY A 281 2.47 8.85 -17.77
C GLY A 281 1.89 8.14 -16.57
N ASN A 282 2.25 8.56 -15.37
CA ASN A 282 1.78 8.00 -14.11
C ASN A 282 1.25 9.10 -13.19
N CYS A 283 0.18 8.82 -12.47
CA CYS A 283 -0.30 9.68 -11.38
C CYS A 283 -0.57 8.81 -10.16
N HIS A 284 0.49 8.60 -9.37
CA HIS A 284 0.34 8.03 -8.05
C HIS A 284 -0.42 9.04 -7.16
N ILE A 285 -1.52 8.59 -6.55
CA ILE A 285 -2.30 9.38 -5.60
C ILE A 285 -2.40 8.55 -4.33
N ASP A 286 -1.80 9.04 -3.25
CA ASP A 286 -1.96 8.39 -1.96
C ASP A 286 -3.39 8.49 -1.50
N THR A 287 -3.96 7.32 -1.21
CA THR A 287 -5.38 7.22 -0.90
C THR A 287 -5.67 7.94 0.41
N CYS A 288 -4.80 7.81 1.40
CA CYS A 288 -4.62 8.76 2.49
C CYS A 288 -3.13 8.82 2.85
N TRP A 289 -2.64 10.00 3.21
CA TRP A 289 -1.25 10.19 3.67
C TRP A 289 -1.16 11.49 4.47
N LEU A 290 -1.02 12.62 3.79
CA LEU A 290 -0.99 13.96 4.39
C LEU A 290 -2.35 14.68 4.26
N TRP A 291 -3.40 13.94 3.91
CA TRP A 291 -4.78 14.39 3.77
C TRP A 291 -5.76 13.22 3.97
N PRO A 292 -7.00 13.48 4.43
CA PRO A 292 -8.03 12.46 4.64
C PRO A 292 -8.59 11.90 3.33
N TRP A 293 -9.29 10.76 3.37
CA TRP A 293 -9.89 10.13 2.17
C TRP A 293 -10.86 11.07 1.44
N ALA A 294 -11.52 11.96 2.19
CA ALA A 294 -12.41 12.97 1.63
C ALA A 294 -11.71 13.91 0.63
N GLU A 295 -10.42 14.21 0.83
CA GLU A 295 -9.65 15.03 -0.10
C GLU A 295 -9.18 14.23 -1.33
N THR A 296 -8.82 12.97 -1.14
CA THR A 296 -8.43 12.07 -2.24
C THR A 296 -9.51 11.96 -3.30
N LYS A 297 -10.77 11.83 -2.88
CA LYS A 297 -11.93 11.81 -3.79
C LYS A 297 -11.92 13.00 -4.76
N ARG A 298 -11.54 14.19 -4.29
CA ARG A 298 -11.37 15.40 -5.13
C ARG A 298 -10.08 15.36 -5.95
N LYS A 299 -8.97 14.92 -5.37
CA LYS A 299 -7.67 14.77 -6.05
C LYS A 299 -7.76 13.86 -7.28
N VAL A 300 -8.51 12.76 -7.20
CA VAL A 300 -8.74 11.84 -8.32
C VAL A 300 -9.44 12.56 -9.47
N ALA A 301 -10.56 13.25 -9.20
CA ALA A 301 -11.29 14.00 -10.22
C ALA A 301 -10.44 15.11 -10.86
N ARG A 302 -9.69 15.86 -10.05
CA ARG A 302 -8.76 16.91 -10.50
C ARG A 302 -7.67 16.35 -11.42
N SER A 303 -7.03 15.28 -10.98
CA SER A 303 -5.90 14.66 -11.69
C SER A 303 -6.35 14.02 -12.99
N TRP A 304 -7.38 13.19 -12.98
CA TRP A 304 -7.75 12.41 -14.16
C TRP A 304 -8.48 13.26 -15.21
N SER A 305 -9.14 14.35 -14.82
CA SER A 305 -9.61 15.36 -15.79
C SER A 305 -8.44 15.99 -16.56
N ASN A 306 -7.32 16.28 -15.89
CA ASN A 306 -6.11 16.80 -16.53
C ASN A 306 -5.54 15.80 -17.53
N GLN A 307 -5.50 14.51 -17.15
CA GLN A 307 -4.95 13.47 -18.01
C GLN A 307 -5.83 13.23 -19.23
N CYS A 308 -7.16 13.20 -19.09
CA CYS A 308 -8.07 13.16 -20.24
C CYS A 308 -7.81 14.34 -21.20
N ASN A 309 -7.64 15.56 -20.69
CA ASN A 309 -7.32 16.74 -21.53
C ASN A 309 -5.95 16.62 -22.22
N LEU A 310 -4.97 15.93 -21.62
CA LEU A 310 -3.66 15.71 -22.22
C LEU A 310 -3.71 14.62 -23.29
N LEU A 311 -4.40 13.51 -23.04
CA LEU A 311 -4.60 12.42 -24.00
C LEU A 311 -5.33 12.89 -25.27
N GLU A 312 -6.21 13.88 -25.15
CA GLU A 312 -6.87 14.54 -26.30
C GLU A 312 -5.91 15.41 -27.13
N ARG A 313 -4.89 16.01 -26.49
CA ARG A 313 -3.94 16.94 -27.14
C ARG A 313 -2.68 16.25 -27.67
N TYR A 314 -2.28 15.15 -27.04
CA TYR A 314 -1.04 14.43 -27.30
C TYR A 314 -1.36 12.96 -27.66
N PRO A 315 -1.52 12.62 -28.95
CA PRO A 315 -1.99 11.29 -29.37
C PRO A 315 -1.02 10.14 -29.04
N GLU A 316 0.27 10.45 -28.88
CA GLU A 316 1.28 9.49 -28.41
C GLU A 316 1.24 9.26 -26.90
N HIS A 317 0.54 10.10 -26.14
CA HIS A 317 0.54 9.97 -24.68
C HIS A 317 -0.22 8.73 -24.25
N ARG A 318 0.34 8.02 -23.26
CA ARG A 318 -0.27 6.89 -22.56
C ARG A 318 -0.16 7.15 -21.07
N PHE A 319 -1.23 6.84 -20.36
CA PHE A 319 -1.38 7.14 -18.94
C PHE A 319 -1.85 5.91 -18.17
N VAL A 320 -1.32 5.66 -16.97
CA VAL A 320 -1.71 4.56 -16.07
C VAL A 320 -2.27 5.07 -14.74
N ALA A 321 -3.24 4.33 -14.19
CA ALA A 321 -3.72 4.50 -12.82
C ALA A 321 -4.08 3.13 -12.20
N SER A 322 -3.75 2.93 -10.92
CA SER A 322 -3.65 1.61 -10.29
C SER A 322 -4.87 1.20 -9.43
N GLN A 323 -5.38 2.09 -8.58
CA GLN A 323 -6.27 1.71 -7.47
C GLN A 323 -7.74 1.63 -7.90
N ALA A 324 -8.35 0.45 -7.92
CA ALA A 324 -9.77 0.28 -8.26
C ALA A 324 -10.72 1.10 -7.34
N GLN A 325 -10.38 1.26 -6.06
CA GLN A 325 -11.13 2.09 -5.13
C GLN A 325 -11.26 3.55 -5.59
N GLN A 326 -10.24 4.11 -6.26
CA GLN A 326 -10.27 5.46 -6.78
C GLN A 326 -11.20 5.60 -7.99
N PHE A 327 -11.22 4.59 -8.88
CA PHE A 327 -12.19 4.53 -9.96
C PHE A 327 -13.62 4.44 -9.42
N LYS A 328 -13.85 3.61 -8.38
CA LYS A 328 -15.17 3.51 -7.73
C LYS A 328 -15.63 4.85 -7.15
N TRP A 329 -14.74 5.59 -6.49
CA TRP A 329 -15.09 6.94 -6.01
C TRP A 329 -15.36 7.92 -7.15
N LEU A 330 -14.59 7.86 -8.23
CA LEU A 330 -14.83 8.71 -9.39
C LEU A 330 -16.18 8.41 -10.05
N GLU A 331 -16.52 7.13 -10.23
CA GLU A 331 -17.82 6.67 -10.74
C GLU A 331 -18.99 7.18 -9.89
N GLN A 332 -18.85 7.11 -8.57
CA GLN A 332 -19.90 7.52 -7.63
C GLN A 332 -20.07 9.04 -7.51
N LEU A 333 -18.98 9.81 -7.57
CA LEU A 333 -18.97 11.22 -7.21
C LEU A 333 -18.85 12.16 -8.41
N TYR A 334 -18.23 11.71 -9.50
CA TYR A 334 -17.93 12.51 -10.69
C TYR A 334 -18.20 11.74 -11.99
N PRO A 335 -19.46 11.33 -12.25
CA PRO A 335 -19.80 10.42 -13.35
C PRO A 335 -19.40 10.96 -14.74
N SER A 336 -19.46 12.27 -14.97
CA SER A 336 -19.03 12.85 -16.25
C SER A 336 -17.51 12.71 -16.49
N VAL A 337 -16.70 12.75 -15.44
CA VAL A 337 -15.25 12.49 -15.54
C VAL A 337 -15.00 10.99 -15.73
N PHE A 338 -15.74 10.14 -15.02
CA PHE A 338 -15.68 8.70 -15.19
C PHE A 338 -16.01 8.27 -16.62
N ASP A 339 -17.02 8.86 -17.25
CA ASP A 339 -17.37 8.60 -18.66
C ASP A 339 -16.23 8.96 -19.62
N ARG A 340 -15.54 10.08 -19.37
CA ARG A 340 -14.35 10.46 -20.13
C ARG A 340 -13.23 9.45 -19.95
N VAL A 341 -12.94 9.05 -18.72
CA VAL A 341 -11.94 8.02 -18.39
C VAL A 341 -12.30 6.71 -19.10
N LYS A 342 -13.54 6.25 -19.01
CA LYS A 342 -14.02 5.04 -19.68
C LYS A 342 -13.84 5.11 -21.20
N SER A 343 -14.08 6.28 -21.81
CA SER A 343 -13.78 6.49 -23.24
C SER A 343 -12.28 6.32 -23.52
N LYS A 344 -11.41 6.93 -22.71
CA LYS A 344 -9.95 6.82 -22.87
C LYS A 344 -9.41 5.40 -22.59
N VAL A 345 -10.04 4.66 -21.70
CA VAL A 345 -9.76 3.23 -21.48
C VAL A 345 -10.12 2.42 -22.72
N LYS A 346 -11.31 2.65 -23.30
CA LYS A 346 -11.73 1.99 -24.54
C LYS A 346 -10.83 2.34 -25.74
N GLU A 347 -10.30 3.57 -25.78
CA GLU A 347 -9.31 4.01 -26.78
C GLU A 347 -7.91 3.41 -26.56
N GLY A 348 -7.62 2.80 -25.40
CA GLY A 348 -6.32 2.25 -25.04
C GLY A 348 -5.28 3.28 -24.59
N THR A 349 -5.69 4.55 -24.41
CA THR A 349 -4.78 5.65 -24.07
C THR A 349 -4.69 5.90 -22.56
N PHE A 350 -5.72 5.50 -21.81
CA PHE A 350 -5.74 5.43 -20.35
C PHE A 350 -5.79 3.95 -19.93
N GLN A 351 -4.83 3.49 -19.14
CA GLN A 351 -4.67 2.08 -18.76
C GLN A 351 -4.97 1.89 -17.27
N PRO A 352 -6.07 1.21 -16.92
CA PRO A 352 -6.23 0.65 -15.58
C PRO A 352 -5.15 -0.43 -15.39
N ILE A 353 -4.31 -0.27 -14.37
CA ILE A 353 -3.20 -1.19 -14.06
C ILE A 353 -3.29 -1.61 -12.59
N GLY A 354 -2.39 -2.47 -12.11
CA GLY A 354 -2.37 -2.88 -10.70
C GLY A 354 -3.22 -4.12 -10.44
N GLY A 355 -4.48 -4.10 -10.86
CA GLY A 355 -5.39 -5.23 -10.61
C GLY A 355 -5.76 -5.42 -9.14
N SER A 356 -5.46 -4.46 -8.25
CA SER A 356 -5.77 -4.51 -6.82
C SER A 356 -6.78 -3.43 -6.41
N TRP A 357 -7.41 -3.61 -5.26
CA TRP A 357 -8.36 -2.65 -4.70
C TRP A 357 -7.70 -1.31 -4.37
N VAL A 358 -6.59 -1.38 -3.63
CA VAL A 358 -5.66 -0.26 -3.39
C VAL A 358 -4.22 -0.70 -3.62
N GLU A 359 -3.30 0.26 -3.69
CA GLU A 359 -1.86 0.01 -3.55
C GLU A 359 -1.57 -0.25 -2.06
N HIS A 360 -1.55 -1.52 -1.67
CA HIS A 360 -1.55 -1.96 -0.28
C HIS A 360 -0.15 -2.23 0.27
N ASP A 361 0.02 -2.16 1.60
CA ASP A 361 1.15 -2.81 2.24
C ASP A 361 1.07 -4.32 2.02
N THR A 362 2.22 -4.99 1.88
CA THR A 362 2.24 -6.44 1.61
C THR A 362 2.84 -7.25 2.74
N ASN A 363 3.29 -6.60 3.82
CA ASN A 363 3.97 -7.23 4.94
C ASN A 363 3.00 -7.62 6.06
N MET A 364 2.03 -6.76 6.38
CA MET A 364 1.15 -6.92 7.54
C MET A 364 -0.21 -7.55 7.22
N PRO A 365 -0.87 -7.28 6.07
CA PRO A 365 -2.14 -7.95 5.76
C PRO A 365 -2.01 -9.46 5.74
N SER A 366 -3.08 -10.18 6.08
CA SER A 366 -3.14 -11.64 5.92
C SER A 366 -2.99 -12.07 4.46
N GLY A 367 -2.63 -13.34 4.22
CA GLY A 367 -2.62 -13.91 2.87
C GLY A 367 -3.99 -13.81 2.19
N GLU A 368 -5.06 -14.03 2.95
CA GLU A 368 -6.43 -13.85 2.46
C GLU A 368 -6.71 -12.40 2.06
N SER A 369 -6.26 -11.42 2.84
CA SER A 369 -6.39 -10.01 2.46
C SER A 369 -5.66 -9.68 1.16
N LEU A 370 -4.45 -10.21 0.94
CA LEU A 370 -3.75 -10.03 -0.35
C LEU A 370 -4.53 -10.64 -1.52
N VAL A 371 -5.17 -11.79 -1.31
CA VAL A 371 -6.08 -12.36 -2.31
C VAL A 371 -7.29 -11.44 -2.53
N ARG A 372 -7.90 -10.92 -1.45
CA ARG A 372 -9.07 -10.03 -1.55
C ARG A 372 -8.72 -8.73 -2.27
N GLN A 373 -7.54 -8.16 -2.07
CA GLN A 373 -7.05 -7.02 -2.86
C GLN A 373 -7.22 -7.28 -4.36
N PHE A 374 -6.81 -8.47 -4.84
CA PHE A 374 -6.95 -8.84 -6.25
C PHE A 374 -8.36 -9.24 -6.66
N ILE A 375 -9.13 -9.93 -5.80
CA ILE A 375 -10.54 -10.25 -6.09
C ILE A 375 -11.33 -8.96 -6.35
N TYR A 376 -11.29 -8.00 -5.43
CA TYR A 376 -12.05 -6.75 -5.59
C TYR A 376 -11.48 -5.86 -6.70
N GLY A 377 -10.15 -5.81 -6.86
CA GLY A 377 -9.49 -5.04 -7.92
C GLY A 377 -9.78 -5.57 -9.34
N GLN A 378 -9.44 -6.83 -9.60
CA GLN A 378 -9.59 -7.45 -10.92
C GLN A 378 -11.05 -7.46 -11.37
N ARG A 379 -11.99 -7.79 -10.48
CA ARG A 379 -13.43 -7.82 -10.80
C ARG A 379 -13.99 -6.44 -11.06
N TYR A 380 -13.53 -5.43 -10.34
CA TYR A 380 -13.93 -4.05 -10.62
C TYR A 380 -13.54 -3.66 -12.05
N PHE A 381 -12.28 -3.90 -12.44
CA PHE A 381 -11.80 -3.59 -13.79
C PHE A 381 -12.49 -4.43 -14.87
N GLU A 382 -12.69 -5.72 -14.63
CA GLU A 382 -13.40 -6.61 -15.57
C GLU A 382 -14.84 -6.13 -15.78
N SER A 383 -15.57 -5.81 -14.72
CA SER A 383 -16.97 -5.39 -14.82
C SER A 383 -17.18 -4.06 -15.53
N ARG A 384 -16.25 -3.09 -15.37
CA ARG A 384 -16.41 -1.73 -15.92
C ARG A 384 -15.71 -1.53 -17.25
N PHE A 385 -14.62 -2.25 -17.51
CA PHE A 385 -13.76 -2.06 -18.68
C PHE A 385 -13.59 -3.33 -19.53
N GLY A 386 -14.09 -4.48 -19.09
CA GLY A 386 -14.13 -5.72 -19.88
C GLY A 386 -12.82 -6.49 -19.94
N SER A 387 -11.83 -6.13 -19.11
CA SER A 387 -10.55 -6.82 -19.02
C SER A 387 -9.97 -6.78 -17.61
N ARG A 388 -9.13 -7.77 -17.30
CA ARG A 388 -8.34 -7.85 -16.07
C ARG A 388 -6.93 -7.33 -16.34
N CYS A 389 -6.31 -6.74 -15.32
CA CYS A 389 -4.92 -6.29 -15.41
C CYS A 389 -3.98 -7.52 -15.47
N THR A 390 -2.91 -7.42 -16.25
CA THR A 390 -1.85 -8.45 -16.34
C THR A 390 -0.57 -8.06 -15.59
N THR A 391 -0.47 -6.78 -15.21
CA THR A 391 0.66 -6.19 -14.52
C THR A 391 0.25 -5.67 -13.15
N PHE A 392 0.87 -6.23 -12.09
CA PHE A 392 0.73 -5.70 -10.74
C PHE A 392 1.67 -4.51 -10.56
N TRP A 393 1.10 -3.34 -10.33
CA TRP A 393 1.76 -2.05 -10.23
C TRP A 393 1.71 -1.57 -8.78
N LEU A 394 2.86 -1.60 -8.12
CA LEU A 394 2.97 -1.29 -6.69
C LEU A 394 4.26 -0.50 -6.41
N PRO A 395 4.36 0.75 -6.90
CA PRO A 395 5.59 1.54 -6.85
C PRO A 395 6.07 1.87 -5.43
N ASP A 396 5.14 2.14 -4.49
CA ASP A 396 5.49 2.82 -3.23
C ASP A 396 5.38 1.97 -1.95
N THR A 397 5.08 0.67 -2.05
CA THR A 397 4.96 -0.19 -0.86
C THR A 397 6.29 -0.39 -0.12
N PHE A 398 6.25 -0.38 1.22
CA PHE A 398 7.42 -0.44 2.09
C PHE A 398 7.94 -1.87 2.35
N GLY A 399 8.32 -2.57 1.27
CA GLY A 399 8.84 -3.94 1.29
C GLY A 399 7.82 -4.98 0.84
N TYR A 400 8.30 -6.11 0.30
CA TYR A 400 7.44 -7.05 -0.41
C TYR A 400 7.54 -8.48 0.11
N SER A 401 6.40 -9.04 0.49
CA SER A 401 6.30 -10.38 1.07
C SER A 401 6.60 -11.49 0.08
N THR A 402 7.11 -12.60 0.61
CA THR A 402 7.69 -13.70 -0.18
C THR A 402 6.72 -14.43 -1.09
N GLN A 403 5.42 -14.44 -0.78
CA GLN A 403 4.40 -15.19 -1.51
C GLN A 403 3.67 -14.37 -2.57
N LEU A 404 3.93 -13.07 -2.63
CA LEU A 404 3.25 -12.16 -3.56
C LEU A 404 3.35 -12.61 -5.03
N PRO A 405 4.50 -13.13 -5.55
CA PRO A 405 4.54 -13.65 -6.93
C PRO A 405 3.54 -14.78 -7.17
N GLN A 406 3.39 -15.73 -6.24
CA GLN A 406 2.42 -16.82 -6.40
C GLN A 406 0.99 -16.28 -6.42
N ILE A 407 0.65 -15.37 -5.51
CA ILE A 407 -0.68 -14.77 -5.45
C ILE A 407 -0.97 -13.98 -6.74
N CYS A 408 0.01 -13.22 -7.28
CA CYS A 408 -0.11 -12.56 -8.58
C CYS A 408 -0.41 -13.56 -9.70
N ARG A 409 0.32 -14.68 -9.76
CA ARG A 409 0.09 -15.73 -10.76
C ARG A 409 -1.29 -16.35 -10.65
N LEU A 410 -1.75 -16.62 -9.44
CA LEU A 410 -3.11 -17.10 -9.18
C LEU A 410 -4.17 -16.03 -9.50
N ALA A 411 -3.82 -14.74 -9.47
CA ALA A 411 -4.69 -13.64 -9.89
C ALA A 411 -4.59 -13.30 -11.39
N GLY A 412 -3.92 -14.13 -12.18
CA GLY A 412 -3.78 -13.96 -13.63
C GLY A 412 -2.74 -12.93 -14.07
N MET A 413 -1.87 -12.47 -13.17
CA MET A 413 -0.83 -11.48 -13.45
C MET A 413 0.56 -12.13 -13.50
N THR A 414 1.27 -11.94 -14.61
CA THR A 414 2.63 -12.48 -14.83
C THR A 414 3.73 -11.44 -14.60
N ARG A 415 3.35 -10.17 -14.41
CA ARG A 415 4.25 -9.02 -14.41
C ARG A 415 4.12 -8.23 -13.12
N PHE A 416 5.24 -7.69 -12.65
CA PHE A 416 5.31 -6.85 -11.46
C PHE A 416 6.14 -5.60 -11.72
N PHE A 417 5.62 -4.45 -11.30
CA PHE A 417 6.34 -3.18 -11.33
C PHE A 417 6.40 -2.59 -9.94
N THR A 418 7.60 -2.15 -9.55
CA THR A 418 7.81 -1.48 -8.27
C THR A 418 8.96 -0.49 -8.31
N GLN A 419 9.09 0.38 -7.30
CA GLN A 419 10.15 1.38 -7.25
C GLN A 419 10.85 1.51 -5.90
N LYS A 420 10.15 1.26 -4.78
CA LYS A 420 10.64 1.62 -3.45
C LYS A 420 11.98 0.99 -3.06
N LEU A 421 12.34 -0.21 -3.56
CA LEU A 421 13.65 -0.83 -3.29
C LEU A 421 14.85 0.00 -3.78
N SER A 422 14.64 0.98 -4.67
CA SER A 422 15.70 1.92 -5.09
C SER A 422 16.10 2.88 -3.98
N TRP A 423 15.30 2.99 -2.92
CA TRP A 423 15.55 3.88 -1.77
C TRP A 423 16.26 3.19 -0.61
N ASN A 424 16.69 1.93 -0.78
CA ASN A 424 17.49 1.25 0.24
C ASN A 424 18.70 2.11 0.63
N ASN A 425 18.80 2.48 1.90
CA ASN A 425 19.88 3.35 2.40
C ASN A 425 21.15 2.59 2.79
N ILE A 426 21.12 1.25 2.86
CA ILE A 426 22.28 0.39 3.18
C ILE A 426 22.80 -0.30 1.91
N ASN A 427 21.98 -1.10 1.21
CA ASN A 427 22.36 -1.80 -0.01
C ASN A 427 21.56 -1.35 -1.22
N ASN A 428 22.24 -0.86 -2.25
CA ASN A 428 21.63 -0.68 -3.56
C ASN A 428 21.15 -2.05 -4.08
N PHE A 429 19.84 -2.17 -4.34
CA PHE A 429 19.28 -3.41 -4.90
C PHE A 429 19.98 -3.73 -6.24
N PRO A 430 20.42 -4.99 -6.48
CA PRO A 430 21.38 -5.29 -7.54
C PRO A 430 20.77 -5.40 -8.94
N HIS A 431 19.44 -5.39 -9.09
CA HIS A 431 18.76 -5.68 -10.36
C HIS A 431 17.73 -4.62 -10.71
N THR A 432 17.46 -4.46 -12.00
CA THR A 432 16.38 -3.62 -12.53
C THR A 432 15.28 -4.48 -13.12
N THR A 433 15.66 -5.42 -13.99
CA THR A 433 14.77 -6.40 -14.63
C THR A 433 15.21 -7.79 -14.19
N PHE A 434 14.30 -8.55 -13.58
CA PHE A 434 14.60 -9.84 -12.97
C PHE A 434 13.35 -10.71 -12.82
N ASN A 435 13.52 -12.01 -12.67
CA ASN A 435 12.46 -12.92 -12.26
C ASN A 435 12.36 -12.93 -10.73
N TRP A 436 11.22 -12.49 -10.20
CA TRP A 436 10.95 -12.57 -8.77
C TRP A 436 10.21 -13.87 -8.46
N VAL A 437 10.82 -14.73 -7.64
CA VAL A 437 10.39 -16.09 -7.37
C VAL A 437 9.86 -16.21 -5.93
N ALA A 438 8.63 -16.70 -5.79
CA ALA A 438 7.98 -16.97 -4.52
C ALA A 438 8.54 -18.22 -3.82
N LEU A 439 8.07 -18.47 -2.59
CA LEU A 439 8.47 -19.63 -1.79
C LEU A 439 8.16 -20.98 -2.47
N ASP A 440 7.10 -21.06 -3.28
CA ASP A 440 6.70 -22.29 -3.99
C ASP A 440 7.38 -22.48 -5.36
N GLY A 441 8.20 -21.51 -5.78
CA GLY A 441 8.82 -21.47 -7.10
C GLY A 441 7.99 -20.77 -8.20
N SER A 442 6.78 -20.28 -7.90
CA SER A 442 6.04 -19.41 -8.82
C SER A 442 6.81 -18.12 -9.06
N GLN A 443 6.75 -17.56 -10.27
CA GLN A 443 7.53 -16.36 -10.60
C GLN A 443 6.74 -15.35 -11.43
N VAL A 444 7.13 -14.08 -11.27
CA VAL A 444 6.69 -12.94 -12.07
C VAL A 444 7.91 -12.19 -12.63
N VAL A 445 7.77 -11.59 -13.81
CA VAL A 445 8.79 -10.69 -14.35
C VAL A 445 8.67 -9.36 -13.63
N CYS A 446 9.71 -8.98 -12.89
CA CYS A 446 9.77 -7.72 -12.15
C CYS A 446 10.60 -6.68 -12.91
N HIS A 447 10.11 -5.44 -12.96
CA HIS A 447 10.87 -4.30 -13.44
C HIS A 447 10.76 -3.10 -12.48
N MET A 448 11.88 -2.39 -12.28
CA MET A 448 11.94 -1.12 -11.57
C MET A 448 12.46 -0.03 -12.50
N THR A 449 12.01 1.22 -12.39
CA THR A 449 12.58 2.28 -13.25
C THR A 449 14.03 2.56 -12.82
N PRO A 450 14.99 2.57 -13.75
CA PRO A 450 16.36 2.96 -13.43
C PRO A 450 16.49 4.43 -13.02
N ALA A 451 15.52 5.29 -13.36
CA ALA A 451 15.51 6.68 -12.94
C ALA A 451 15.31 6.88 -11.41
N GLU A 452 15.12 5.78 -10.66
CA GLU A 452 14.99 5.75 -9.20
C GLU A 452 13.76 6.52 -8.66
N THR A 453 12.76 6.74 -9.53
CA THR A 453 11.50 7.40 -9.20
C THR A 453 10.37 6.98 -10.15
N TYR A 454 9.13 7.03 -9.66
CA TYR A 454 7.89 6.93 -10.45
C TYR A 454 7.24 8.31 -10.69
N THR A 455 7.89 9.39 -10.25
CA THR A 455 7.48 10.79 -10.39
C THR A 455 8.48 11.60 -11.22
N ALA A 456 9.05 10.99 -12.26
CA ALA A 456 10.05 11.66 -13.09
C ALA A 456 9.49 12.94 -13.73
N GLU A 457 10.30 13.99 -13.80
CA GLU A 457 9.97 15.30 -14.40
C GLU A 457 10.18 15.33 -15.92
N ALA A 458 10.51 14.16 -16.49
CA ALA A 458 10.83 13.95 -17.89
C ALA A 458 11.94 14.89 -18.42
N ASN A 459 12.88 15.24 -17.55
CA ASN A 459 14.05 16.04 -17.91
C ASN A 459 15.05 15.20 -18.72
N PHE A 460 16.00 15.87 -19.36
CA PHE A 460 17.12 15.23 -20.03
C PHE A 460 17.83 14.21 -19.11
N GLY A 461 18.10 14.61 -17.86
CA GLY A 461 18.73 13.76 -16.86
C GLY A 461 17.93 12.50 -16.51
N ASP A 462 16.59 12.55 -16.55
CA ASP A 462 15.72 11.38 -16.30
C ASP A 462 15.85 10.36 -17.44
N VAL A 463 15.84 10.84 -18.69
CA VAL A 463 16.05 10.02 -19.89
C VAL A 463 17.43 9.37 -19.86
N ARG A 464 18.48 10.11 -19.50
CA ARG A 464 19.84 9.56 -19.36
C ARG A 464 19.91 8.50 -18.26
N ARG A 465 19.40 8.81 -17.06
CA ARG A 465 19.39 7.91 -15.89
C ARG A 465 18.66 6.60 -16.17
N SER A 466 17.60 6.65 -16.98
CA SER A 466 16.83 5.48 -17.40
C SER A 466 17.67 4.37 -18.07
N ILE A 467 18.89 4.67 -18.52
CA ILE A 467 19.87 3.69 -19.01
C ILE A 467 21.11 3.64 -18.11
N THR A 468 21.69 4.78 -17.73
CA THR A 468 22.96 4.78 -16.99
C THR A 468 22.88 4.18 -15.59
N GLN A 469 21.67 4.09 -15.01
CA GLN A 469 21.42 3.44 -13.71
C GLN A 469 20.78 2.05 -13.86
N HIS A 470 20.64 1.51 -15.08
CA HIS A 470 20.04 0.20 -15.29
C HIS A 470 21.00 -0.91 -14.84
N LYS A 471 20.57 -1.73 -13.88
CA LYS A 471 21.42 -2.69 -13.15
C LYS A 471 21.44 -4.10 -13.75
N SER A 472 20.58 -4.37 -14.73
CA SER A 472 20.50 -5.64 -15.46
C SER A 472 20.82 -5.51 -16.96
N MET A 473 21.68 -4.54 -17.36
CA MET A 473 21.93 -4.25 -18.79
C MET A 473 22.58 -5.40 -19.56
N ASP A 474 23.33 -6.27 -18.88
CA ASP A 474 23.95 -7.46 -19.50
C ASP A 474 22.91 -8.45 -20.03
N GLN A 475 21.66 -8.35 -19.58
CA GLN A 475 20.54 -9.21 -19.97
C GLN A 475 19.59 -8.45 -20.89
N ASP A 476 19.18 -7.25 -20.48
CA ASP A 476 18.24 -6.43 -21.23
C ASP A 476 18.54 -4.93 -21.07
N PRO A 477 18.73 -4.17 -22.18
CA PRO A 477 19.01 -2.73 -22.09
C PRO A 477 17.74 -1.86 -22.09
N THR A 478 16.53 -2.45 -22.16
CA THR A 478 15.29 -1.67 -22.25
C THR A 478 14.75 -1.29 -20.87
N SER A 479 14.15 -0.11 -20.75
CA SER A 479 13.61 0.40 -19.49
C SER A 479 12.25 1.10 -19.62
N LEU A 480 11.53 1.16 -18.50
CA LEU A 480 10.40 2.05 -18.31
C LEU A 480 10.86 3.38 -17.68
N LEU A 481 10.27 4.47 -18.14
CA LEU A 481 10.31 5.78 -17.49
C LEU A 481 8.88 6.17 -17.10
N ALA A 482 8.54 6.01 -15.81
CA ALA A 482 7.29 6.49 -15.25
C ALA A 482 7.43 7.98 -14.88
N PHE A 483 6.67 8.85 -15.55
CA PHE A 483 6.78 10.30 -15.39
C PHE A 483 5.45 10.95 -15.00
N GLY A 484 5.52 12.07 -14.27
CA GLY A 484 4.36 12.79 -13.78
C GLY A 484 4.51 13.25 -12.34
N LYS A 485 3.64 14.18 -11.93
CA LYS A 485 3.52 14.56 -10.52
C LYS A 485 2.74 13.46 -9.78
N GLY A 486 3.33 12.92 -8.72
CA GLY A 486 2.76 11.83 -7.91
C GLY A 486 2.64 12.19 -6.43
N ASP A 487 2.43 11.16 -5.61
CA ASP A 487 2.17 11.12 -4.16
C ASP A 487 0.92 11.91 -3.75
N GLY A 488 0.78 13.17 -4.17
CA GLY A 488 -0.44 13.98 -4.01
C GLY A 488 -1.33 14.10 -5.25
N GLY A 489 -0.97 13.44 -6.35
CA GLY A 489 -1.67 13.51 -7.64
C GLY A 489 -1.17 14.60 -8.60
N GLY A 490 -2.01 14.99 -9.55
CA GLY A 490 -1.71 15.98 -10.61
C GLY A 490 -1.30 15.35 -11.94
N GLY A 491 -0.52 14.26 -11.91
CA GLY A 491 -0.06 13.49 -13.07
C GLY A 491 0.86 14.28 -14.02
N PRO A 492 1.15 13.75 -15.22
CA PRO A 492 1.92 14.44 -16.25
C PRO A 492 1.40 15.85 -16.57
N THR A 493 2.31 16.78 -16.86
CA THR A 493 2.02 18.11 -17.41
C THR A 493 2.31 18.13 -18.91
N TRP A 494 1.84 19.18 -19.63
CA TRP A 494 2.16 19.30 -21.06
C TRP A 494 3.67 19.51 -21.26
N GLN A 495 4.34 20.18 -20.33
CA GLN A 495 5.79 20.40 -20.33
C GLN A 495 6.55 19.08 -20.33
N HIS A 496 6.12 18.08 -19.54
CA HIS A 496 6.78 16.76 -19.53
C HIS A 496 6.75 16.11 -20.92
N ILE A 497 5.59 16.14 -21.59
CA ILE A 497 5.40 15.54 -22.91
C ILE A 497 6.25 16.29 -23.96
N GLU A 498 6.24 17.62 -23.94
CA GLU A 498 7.06 18.42 -24.86
C GLU A 498 8.57 18.19 -24.65
N LYS A 499 9.03 18.07 -23.40
CA LYS A 499 10.43 17.73 -23.09
C LYS A 499 10.81 16.38 -23.69
N LEU A 500 9.98 15.35 -23.54
CA LEU A 500 10.23 14.02 -24.12
C LEU A 500 10.28 14.05 -25.65
N ARG A 501 9.47 14.87 -26.31
CA ARG A 501 9.56 15.08 -27.77
C ARG A 501 10.93 15.64 -28.17
N ARG A 502 11.44 16.64 -27.43
CA ARG A 502 12.76 17.24 -27.67
C ARG A 502 13.89 16.28 -27.37
N CYS A 503 13.81 15.52 -26.27
CA CYS A 503 14.77 14.47 -25.96
C CYS A 503 14.83 13.42 -27.07
N ARG A 504 13.68 12.95 -27.58
CA ARG A 504 13.65 12.01 -28.70
C ARG A 504 14.23 12.61 -29.97
N GLY A 505 13.80 13.80 -30.37
CA GLY A 505 14.31 14.46 -31.57
C GLY A 505 15.83 14.68 -31.54
N MET A 506 16.37 15.09 -30.38
CA MET A 506 17.81 15.19 -30.16
C MET A 506 18.51 13.84 -30.29
N SER A 507 17.95 12.79 -29.65
CA SER A 507 18.51 11.43 -29.70
C SER A 507 18.67 10.94 -31.14
N ASP A 508 17.71 11.24 -32.02
CA ASP A 508 17.76 10.87 -33.43
C ASP A 508 18.75 11.69 -34.28
N LYS A 509 19.20 12.85 -33.78
CA LYS A 509 20.20 13.71 -34.45
C LYS A 509 21.63 13.45 -34.01
N VAL A 510 21.85 13.29 -32.70
CA VAL A 510 23.20 13.27 -32.11
C VAL A 510 23.60 11.90 -31.57
N GLY A 511 22.64 10.99 -31.33
CA GLY A 511 22.89 9.60 -30.95
C GLY A 511 23.42 9.36 -29.53
N LEU A 512 23.80 10.40 -28.78
CA LEU A 512 24.39 10.27 -27.45
C LEU A 512 23.35 10.11 -26.32
N LEU A 513 22.19 10.75 -26.43
CA LEU A 513 21.06 10.51 -25.52
C LEU A 513 20.30 9.25 -25.98
N PRO A 514 19.92 8.32 -25.07
CA PRO A 514 19.16 7.14 -25.46
C PRO A 514 17.77 7.51 -25.99
N ARG A 515 17.34 6.79 -27.04
CA ARG A 515 16.03 7.02 -27.65
C ARG A 515 14.90 6.62 -26.71
N VAL A 516 14.09 7.61 -26.36
CA VAL A 516 12.82 7.45 -25.65
C VAL A 516 11.65 7.33 -26.63
N LYS A 517 10.64 6.53 -26.29
CA LYS A 517 9.41 6.37 -27.04
C LYS A 517 8.19 6.56 -26.14
N MET A 518 7.22 7.33 -26.65
CA MET A 518 5.84 7.35 -26.15
C MET A 518 4.93 6.67 -27.19
N GLY A 519 3.77 6.18 -26.75
CA GLY A 519 2.76 5.54 -27.61
C GLY A 519 2.53 4.06 -27.26
N ASP A 520 3.53 3.42 -26.67
CA ASP A 520 3.44 2.05 -26.16
C ASP A 520 2.86 2.03 -24.74
N SER A 521 2.11 0.97 -24.42
CA SER A 521 1.62 0.68 -23.07
C SER A 521 2.68 0.04 -22.17
N VAL A 522 2.39 -0.01 -20.87
CA VAL A 522 3.21 -0.83 -19.94
C VAL A 522 3.15 -2.30 -20.35
N ASP A 523 1.99 -2.77 -20.79
CA ASP A 523 1.81 -4.14 -21.24
C ASP A 523 2.58 -4.45 -22.53
N ASP A 524 2.75 -3.49 -23.44
CA ASP A 524 3.61 -3.64 -24.62
C ASP A 524 5.08 -3.79 -24.24
N PHE A 525 5.54 -3.03 -23.23
CA PHE A 525 6.91 -3.16 -22.70
C PHE A 525 7.15 -4.56 -22.13
N PHE A 526 6.28 -5.02 -21.23
CA PHE A 526 6.42 -6.35 -20.64
C PHE A 526 6.21 -7.47 -21.66
N ALA A 527 5.29 -7.35 -22.61
CA ALA A 527 5.11 -8.34 -23.66
C ALA A 527 6.38 -8.53 -24.51
N ARG A 528 7.13 -7.46 -24.78
CA ARG A 528 8.44 -7.56 -25.44
C ARG A 528 9.51 -8.23 -24.57
N LEU A 529 9.48 -8.04 -23.27
CA LEU A 529 10.36 -8.74 -22.33
C LEU A 529 10.01 -10.23 -22.26
N GLU A 530 8.75 -10.57 -22.04
CA GLU A 530 8.25 -11.95 -21.98
C GLU A 530 8.55 -12.70 -23.29
N LYS A 531 8.33 -12.07 -24.45
CA LYS A 531 8.69 -12.65 -25.74
C LYS A 531 10.19 -12.95 -25.85
N ARG A 532 11.05 -12.05 -25.37
CA ARG A 532 12.51 -12.30 -25.35
C ARG A 532 12.87 -13.46 -24.42
N VAL A 533 12.18 -13.59 -23.29
CA VAL A 533 12.33 -14.74 -22.38
C VAL A 533 11.91 -16.04 -23.06
N GLU A 534 10.79 -16.05 -23.79
CA GLU A 534 10.35 -17.19 -24.62
C GLU A 534 11.37 -17.56 -25.72
N GLU A 535 12.06 -16.55 -26.27
CA GLU A 535 13.11 -16.71 -27.28
C GLU A 535 14.49 -17.10 -26.69
N GLY A 536 14.59 -17.28 -25.36
CA GLY A 536 15.79 -17.78 -24.67
C GLY A 536 16.57 -16.75 -23.86
N LEU A 537 16.01 -15.57 -23.57
CA LEU A 537 16.60 -14.62 -22.62
C LEU A 537 16.46 -15.14 -21.19
N ASP A 538 17.59 -15.43 -20.55
CA ASP A 538 17.65 -15.75 -19.12
C ASP A 538 17.75 -14.47 -18.29
N LEU A 539 16.70 -14.16 -17.53
CA LEU A 539 16.70 -13.09 -16.52
C LEU A 539 17.26 -13.59 -15.18
N VAL A 540 17.90 -12.68 -14.44
CA VAL A 540 18.44 -13.00 -13.11
C VAL A 540 17.28 -13.24 -12.16
N THR A 541 17.44 -14.16 -11.21
CA THR A 541 16.37 -14.57 -10.30
C THR A 541 16.60 -14.05 -8.90
N TRP A 542 15.55 -13.53 -8.27
CA TRP A 542 15.52 -13.23 -6.84
C TRP A 542 14.51 -14.16 -6.15
N TYR A 543 14.97 -14.97 -5.20
CA TYR A 543 14.13 -15.91 -4.44
C TYR A 543 13.67 -15.29 -3.12
N GLY A 544 12.37 -15.35 -2.85
CA GLY A 544 11.79 -14.97 -1.57
C GLY A 544 11.57 -13.46 -1.41
N GLU A 545 11.82 -12.95 -0.20
CA GLU A 545 11.48 -11.59 0.22
C GLU A 545 12.26 -10.52 -0.55
N LEU A 546 11.57 -9.50 -1.07
CA LEU A 546 12.22 -8.25 -1.47
C LEU A 546 12.22 -7.32 -0.25
N TYR A 547 13.21 -7.54 0.62
CA TYR A 547 13.33 -6.79 1.87
C TYR A 547 13.70 -5.32 1.60
N PHE A 548 12.83 -4.40 2.01
CA PHE A 548 13.08 -2.97 1.89
C PHE A 548 13.88 -2.46 3.09
N GLU A 549 15.06 -1.90 2.81
CA GLU A 549 16.06 -1.57 3.83
C GLU A 549 15.85 -0.18 4.45
N LEU A 550 14.60 0.32 4.47
CA LEU A 550 14.18 1.61 5.01
C LEU A 550 12.75 1.47 5.56
N HIS A 551 12.23 2.45 6.30
CA HIS A 551 10.85 2.49 6.82
C HIS A 551 10.48 1.32 7.77
N ARG A 552 11.44 0.74 8.50
CA ARG A 552 11.21 -0.41 9.41
C ARG A 552 10.37 -0.08 10.65
N GLY A 553 10.23 1.20 11.00
CA GLY A 553 9.38 1.68 12.08
C GLY A 553 7.89 1.45 11.85
N THR A 554 7.51 1.33 10.57
CA THR A 554 6.14 1.08 10.11
C THR A 554 5.55 -0.23 10.62
N TYR A 555 6.36 -1.21 11.04
CA TYR A 555 5.85 -2.45 11.63
C TYR A 555 5.25 -2.24 13.03
N THR A 556 5.56 -1.13 13.70
CA THR A 556 5.20 -0.90 15.11
C THR A 556 4.31 0.32 15.34
N THR A 557 4.55 1.45 14.67
CA THR A 557 3.76 2.68 14.89
C THR A 557 2.27 2.47 14.56
N GLN A 558 1.35 3.21 15.18
CA GLN A 558 -0.09 3.06 14.98
C GLN A 558 -0.56 1.63 15.30
N ALA A 559 -0.22 1.18 16.49
CA ALA A 559 -0.44 -0.18 16.98
C ALA A 559 -1.93 -0.54 17.04
N ASN A 560 -2.81 0.42 17.35
CA ASN A 560 -4.25 0.20 17.35
C ASN A 560 -4.81 -0.03 15.95
N ASN A 561 -4.33 0.69 14.94
CA ASN A 561 -4.72 0.48 13.55
C ASN A 561 -4.37 -0.95 13.10
N LYS A 562 -3.14 -1.40 13.38
CA LYS A 562 -2.67 -2.76 13.09
C LYS A 562 -3.45 -3.85 13.83
N ARG A 563 -3.80 -3.59 15.11
CA ARG A 563 -4.65 -4.47 15.92
C ARG A 563 -6.05 -4.58 15.32
N ASN A 564 -6.64 -3.46 14.92
CA ASN A 564 -7.97 -3.43 14.31
C ASN A 564 -7.96 -4.17 12.96
N ASN A 565 -6.91 -4.02 12.13
CA ASN A 565 -6.75 -4.81 10.91
C ASN A 565 -6.79 -6.32 11.20
N ARG A 566 -5.90 -6.83 12.08
CA ARG A 566 -5.84 -8.28 12.36
C ARG A 566 -7.14 -8.81 12.94
N LYS A 567 -7.79 -8.05 13.83
CA LYS A 567 -9.08 -8.45 14.42
C LYS A 567 -10.22 -8.41 13.40
N ALA A 568 -10.20 -7.48 12.45
CA ALA A 568 -11.18 -7.44 11.37
C ALA A 568 -11.00 -8.60 10.38
N GLU A 569 -9.75 -8.96 10.02
CA GLU A 569 -9.44 -10.12 9.18
C GLU A 569 -9.98 -11.43 9.80
N ILE A 570 -9.73 -11.67 11.08
CA ILE A 570 -10.22 -12.86 11.80
C ILE A 570 -11.75 -12.86 11.89
N MET A 571 -12.36 -11.70 12.19
CA MET A 571 -13.82 -11.58 12.22
C MET A 571 -14.46 -11.88 10.86
N LEU A 572 -13.88 -11.38 9.76
CA LEU A 572 -14.36 -11.65 8.41
C LEU A 572 -14.21 -13.13 8.03
N HIS A 573 -13.10 -13.76 8.40
CA HIS A 573 -12.93 -15.21 8.27
C HIS A 573 -14.08 -15.97 8.96
N ASP A 574 -14.35 -15.67 10.23
CA ASP A 574 -15.37 -16.38 11.00
C ASP A 574 -16.79 -16.10 10.46
N ILE A 575 -17.07 -14.86 10.04
CA ILE A 575 -18.35 -14.50 9.39
C ILE A 575 -18.53 -15.29 8.10
N GLU A 576 -17.54 -15.31 7.21
CA GLU A 576 -17.69 -16.00 5.94
C GLU A 576 -17.85 -17.50 6.13
N TYR A 577 -17.13 -18.11 7.08
CA TYR A 577 -17.30 -19.51 7.44
C TYR A 577 -18.73 -19.80 7.93
N LEU A 578 -19.19 -19.11 8.98
CA LEU A 578 -20.49 -19.35 9.61
C LEU A 578 -21.66 -18.98 8.68
N ALA A 579 -21.57 -17.86 7.98
CA ALA A 579 -22.60 -17.44 7.03
C ALA A 579 -22.69 -18.38 5.81
N THR A 580 -21.56 -18.95 5.38
CA THR A 580 -21.55 -19.98 4.33
C THR A 580 -22.33 -21.20 4.79
N LEU A 581 -22.00 -21.75 5.96
CA LEU A 581 -22.71 -22.89 6.54
C LEU A 581 -24.20 -22.59 6.74
N ALA A 582 -24.55 -21.42 7.28
CA ALA A 582 -25.93 -20.99 7.47
C ALA A 582 -26.70 -20.93 6.13
N SER A 583 -26.06 -20.44 5.06
CA SER A 583 -26.67 -20.28 3.73
C SER A 583 -26.89 -21.58 2.96
N ILE A 584 -26.27 -22.67 3.38
CA ILE A 584 -26.38 -24.00 2.76
C ILE A 584 -27.09 -25.01 3.66
N GLN A 585 -27.58 -24.59 4.84
CA GLN A 585 -28.21 -25.49 5.78
C GLN A 585 -29.43 -26.22 5.18
N ASP A 586 -30.13 -25.57 4.26
CA ASP A 586 -31.34 -26.08 3.61
C ASP A 586 -31.06 -27.29 2.70
N VAL A 587 -29.84 -27.42 2.17
CA VAL A 587 -29.44 -28.60 1.37
C VAL A 587 -29.04 -29.80 2.23
N VAL A 588 -28.77 -29.58 3.52
CA VAL A 588 -28.35 -30.64 4.46
C VAL A 588 -29.49 -31.07 5.38
N ALA A 589 -30.23 -30.11 5.93
CA ALA A 589 -31.36 -30.32 6.82
C ALA A 589 -32.61 -29.72 6.19
N ASN A 590 -33.57 -30.56 5.82
CA ASN A 590 -34.81 -30.18 5.12
C ASN A 590 -35.83 -29.54 6.09
N ASN A 591 -35.39 -28.52 6.84
CA ASN A 591 -36.13 -27.88 7.95
C ASN A 591 -36.89 -26.61 7.51
N GLY A 592 -36.78 -26.21 6.24
CA GLY A 592 -37.48 -25.05 5.67
C GLY A 592 -36.92 -23.67 6.05
N LYS A 593 -35.86 -23.58 6.87
CA LYS A 593 -35.22 -22.30 7.23
C LYS A 593 -34.28 -21.85 6.12
N LYS A 594 -34.58 -20.71 5.49
CA LYS A 594 -33.72 -20.09 4.46
C LYS A 594 -32.93 -18.94 5.06
N TYR A 595 -31.61 -19.00 4.96
CA TYR A 595 -30.72 -17.90 5.28
C TYR A 595 -30.07 -17.38 3.99
N LYS A 596 -30.10 -16.07 3.78
CA LYS A 596 -29.45 -15.43 2.63
C LYS A 596 -28.04 -15.03 3.03
N TYR A 597 -27.04 -15.49 2.27
CA TYR A 597 -25.65 -15.07 2.47
C TYR A 597 -25.54 -13.54 2.33
N PRO A 598 -25.01 -12.81 3.34
CA PRO A 598 -25.02 -11.35 3.37
C PRO A 598 -23.88 -10.76 2.52
N LYS A 599 -23.87 -11.05 1.22
CA LYS A 599 -22.78 -10.69 0.29
C LYS A 599 -22.48 -9.20 0.27
N GLU A 600 -23.51 -8.36 0.23
CA GLU A 600 -23.36 -6.90 0.19
C GLU A 600 -22.65 -6.36 1.43
N ASP A 601 -23.10 -6.76 2.62
CA ASP A 601 -22.47 -6.34 3.87
C ASP A 601 -21.02 -6.88 3.99
N ILE A 602 -20.77 -8.13 3.57
CA ILE A 602 -19.42 -8.73 3.57
C ILE A 602 -18.49 -7.99 2.61
N ASP A 603 -18.96 -7.64 1.41
CA ASP A 603 -18.18 -6.89 0.43
C ASP A 603 -17.85 -5.50 0.94
N ASP A 604 -18.85 -4.79 1.47
CA ASP A 604 -18.62 -3.46 2.02
C ASP A 604 -17.66 -3.51 3.23
N MET A 605 -17.71 -4.58 4.05
CA MET A 605 -16.73 -4.78 5.12
C MET A 605 -15.33 -5.03 4.58
N TRP A 606 -15.17 -5.94 3.60
CA TRP A 606 -13.87 -6.21 2.97
C TRP A 606 -13.31 -4.96 2.30
N GLU A 607 -14.08 -4.26 1.48
CA GLU A 607 -13.64 -3.03 0.82
C GLU A 607 -13.14 -1.98 1.83
N ASN A 608 -13.80 -1.83 2.98
CA ASN A 608 -13.36 -0.92 4.04
C ASN A 608 -12.07 -1.39 4.73
N VAL A 609 -11.94 -2.69 5.03
CA VAL A 609 -10.70 -3.24 5.59
C VAL A 609 -9.54 -3.07 4.60
N LEU A 610 -9.73 -3.42 3.33
CA LEU A 610 -8.73 -3.30 2.28
C LEU A 610 -8.34 -1.84 2.02
N LEU A 611 -9.27 -0.90 2.17
CA LEU A 611 -8.98 0.53 2.11
C LEU A 611 -8.02 0.96 3.23
N CYS A 612 -8.25 0.50 4.46
CA CYS A 612 -7.33 0.74 5.59
C CYS A 612 -5.97 0.02 5.43
N GLN A 613 -5.85 -0.96 4.53
CA GLN A 613 -4.60 -1.65 4.20
C GLN A 613 -3.72 -0.92 3.18
N PHE A 614 -4.12 0.29 2.75
CA PHE A 614 -3.29 1.17 1.94
C PHE A 614 -1.87 1.32 2.52
N HIS A 615 -0.86 1.42 1.66
CA HIS A 615 0.56 1.36 2.05
C HIS A 615 1.03 2.52 2.95
N ASP A 616 0.25 3.58 3.16
CA ASP A 616 0.52 4.53 4.24
C ASP A 616 -0.37 4.36 5.48
N CYS A 617 -1.63 3.96 5.28
CA CYS A 617 -2.60 3.85 6.36
C CYS A 617 -2.20 2.74 7.35
N LEU A 618 -2.02 1.51 6.85
CA LEU A 618 -1.70 0.38 7.72
C LEU A 618 -0.29 0.47 8.31
N PRO A 619 0.75 0.83 7.52
CA PRO A 619 2.09 1.17 8.02
C PRO A 619 2.12 2.23 9.12
N GLY A 620 1.13 3.11 9.17
CA GLY A 620 1.04 4.11 10.22
C GLY A 620 1.86 5.35 9.91
N SER A 621 1.85 5.78 8.64
CA SER A 621 2.60 6.90 8.10
C SER A 621 1.76 8.12 7.68
N CYS A 622 0.49 8.19 8.07
CA CYS A 622 -0.42 9.31 7.81
C CYS A 622 -0.51 10.35 8.94
N ILE A 623 -1.09 11.51 8.64
CA ILE A 623 -1.52 12.51 9.64
C ILE A 623 -2.66 11.98 10.52
N GLU A 624 -2.84 12.56 11.71
CA GLU A 624 -3.87 12.20 12.71
C GLU A 624 -5.28 12.05 12.10
N MET A 625 -5.69 12.98 11.23
CA MET A 625 -7.00 12.97 10.57
C MET A 625 -7.28 11.69 9.74
N CYS A 626 -6.24 11.01 9.26
CA CYS A 626 -6.40 9.76 8.52
C CYS A 626 -6.68 8.58 9.45
N TYR A 627 -6.21 8.63 10.70
CA TYR A 627 -6.52 7.60 11.68
C TYR A 627 -7.89 7.79 12.29
N ASP A 628 -8.35 9.04 12.45
CA ASP A 628 -9.75 9.33 12.75
C ASP A 628 -10.69 8.67 11.72
N ASP A 629 -10.38 8.87 10.42
CA ASP A 629 -11.08 8.23 9.30
C ASP A 629 -11.04 6.68 9.41
N SER A 630 -9.87 6.09 9.68
CA SER A 630 -9.73 4.63 9.79
C SER A 630 -10.44 4.04 11.01
N ASP A 631 -10.43 4.74 12.15
CA ASP A 631 -11.09 4.32 13.37
C ASP A 631 -12.61 4.32 13.18
N GLU A 632 -13.16 5.31 12.47
CA GLU A 632 -14.58 5.32 12.09
C GLU A 632 -14.95 4.11 11.22
N LEU A 633 -14.13 3.80 10.20
CA LEU A 633 -14.37 2.64 9.35
C LEU A 633 -14.25 1.31 10.12
N TYR A 634 -13.22 1.13 10.94
CA TYR A 634 -13.10 -0.08 11.75
C TYR A 634 -14.25 -0.22 12.75
N ALA A 635 -14.70 0.88 13.37
CA ALA A 635 -15.88 0.86 14.23
C ALA A 635 -17.14 0.40 13.47
N LYS A 636 -17.33 0.87 12.22
CA LYS A 636 -18.41 0.41 11.34
C LYS A 636 -18.26 -1.07 11.00
N VAL A 637 -17.07 -1.53 10.61
CA VAL A 637 -16.77 -2.93 10.30
C VAL A 637 -17.09 -3.82 11.49
N PHE A 638 -16.61 -3.50 12.69
CA PHE A 638 -16.89 -4.30 13.89
C PHE A 638 -18.37 -4.27 14.30
N LYS A 639 -19.08 -3.16 14.08
CA LYS A 639 -20.52 -3.07 14.34
C LYS A 639 -21.31 -3.98 13.39
N THR A 640 -21.05 -3.90 12.09
CA THR A 640 -21.70 -4.76 11.09
C THR A 640 -21.31 -6.22 11.30
N GLY A 641 -20.04 -6.50 11.56
CA GLY A 641 -19.55 -7.86 11.77
C GLY A 641 -20.18 -8.55 12.98
N LYS A 642 -20.33 -7.85 14.12
CA LYS A 642 -21.07 -8.37 15.28
C LYS A 642 -22.52 -8.73 14.92
N LYS A 643 -23.20 -7.87 14.16
CA LYS A 643 -24.56 -8.14 13.68
C LYS A 643 -24.59 -9.40 12.81
N LEU A 644 -23.71 -9.52 11.82
CA LEU A 644 -23.67 -10.67 10.91
C LEU A 644 -23.32 -11.99 11.63
N LEU A 645 -22.39 -11.96 12.58
CA LEU A 645 -22.08 -13.12 13.43
C LEU A 645 -23.33 -13.58 14.19
N THR A 646 -24.03 -12.67 14.87
CA THR A 646 -25.27 -12.99 15.59
C THR A 646 -26.34 -13.56 14.65
N GLU A 647 -26.52 -12.98 13.47
CA GLU A 647 -27.49 -13.45 12.48
C GLU A 647 -27.16 -14.85 11.95
N ALA A 648 -25.90 -15.11 11.61
CA ALA A 648 -25.44 -16.43 11.15
C ALA A 648 -25.56 -17.49 12.26
N LEU A 649 -25.15 -17.16 13.48
CA LEU A 649 -25.28 -18.05 14.65
C LEU A 649 -26.74 -18.37 14.96
N HIS A 650 -27.62 -17.37 14.97
CA HIS A 650 -29.05 -17.58 15.18
C HIS A 650 -29.67 -18.42 14.05
N ALA A 651 -29.25 -18.20 12.79
CA ALA A 651 -29.70 -19.01 11.66
C ALA A 651 -29.25 -20.49 11.78
N LEU A 652 -28.12 -20.74 12.44
CA LEU A 652 -27.60 -22.06 12.76
C LEU A 652 -28.18 -22.66 14.05
N GLY A 653 -29.04 -21.91 14.78
CA GLY A 653 -29.75 -22.38 15.96
C GLY A 653 -29.09 -22.06 17.31
N PHE A 654 -27.99 -21.30 17.33
CA PHE A 654 -27.35 -20.86 18.57
C PHE A 654 -28.11 -19.69 19.20
N ASP A 655 -28.31 -19.74 20.52
CA ASP A 655 -28.86 -18.64 21.32
C ASP A 655 -28.01 -18.46 22.58
N ASP A 656 -27.30 -17.33 22.64
CA ASP A 656 -26.39 -17.00 23.74
C ASP A 656 -27.12 -16.59 25.03
N LYS A 657 -28.47 -16.55 25.02
CA LYS A 657 -29.24 -16.52 26.26
C LYS A 657 -29.05 -17.85 26.99
N LEU A 658 -28.24 -17.83 28.03
CA LEU A 658 -28.03 -18.96 28.93
C LEU A 658 -29.39 -19.44 29.47
N CYS A 659 -29.84 -20.60 28.97
CA CYS A 659 -31.02 -21.32 29.42
C CYS A 659 -30.56 -22.67 29.97
N HIS A 660 -31.10 -23.11 31.11
CA HIS A 660 -30.72 -24.41 31.72
C HIS A 660 -31.00 -25.61 30.81
N ASP A 661 -31.91 -25.46 29.84
CA ASP A 661 -32.29 -26.53 28.91
C ASP A 661 -31.38 -26.62 27.67
N ASN A 662 -30.43 -25.69 27.47
CA ASN A 662 -29.53 -25.68 26.33
C ASN A 662 -28.15 -26.28 26.66
N GLU A 663 -27.54 -26.97 25.69
CA GLU A 663 -26.18 -27.48 25.81
C GLU A 663 -25.17 -26.35 25.57
N LEU A 664 -24.17 -26.23 26.45
CA LEU A 664 -23.01 -25.37 26.23
C LEU A 664 -22.02 -26.06 25.28
N VAL A 665 -21.62 -25.34 24.24
CA VAL A 665 -20.68 -25.82 23.23
C VAL A 665 -19.69 -24.73 22.86
N ALA A 666 -18.50 -25.13 22.41
CA ALA A 666 -17.52 -24.20 21.86
C ALA A 666 -17.52 -24.27 20.34
N LEU A 667 -17.36 -23.13 19.67
CA LEU A 667 -17.22 -23.10 18.22
C LEU A 667 -15.75 -22.93 17.84
N ASN A 668 -15.28 -23.85 17.00
CA ASN A 668 -13.96 -23.84 16.40
C ASN A 668 -14.08 -23.64 14.89
N THR A 669 -13.69 -22.47 14.42
CA THR A 669 -13.70 -22.13 12.99
C THR A 669 -12.38 -22.52 12.29
N LEU A 670 -11.41 -23.10 13.01
CA LEU A 670 -10.15 -23.56 12.42
C LEU A 670 -10.23 -25.01 11.94
N GLY A 671 -9.38 -25.35 10.97
CA GLY A 671 -9.38 -26.63 10.24
C GLY A 671 -8.79 -27.86 10.97
N TRP A 672 -8.61 -27.82 12.29
CA TRP A 672 -7.97 -28.91 13.05
C TRP A 672 -8.53 -29.09 14.46
N ASN A 673 -8.12 -30.19 15.10
CA ASN A 673 -8.45 -30.48 16.48
C ASN A 673 -7.61 -29.63 17.44
N ARG A 674 -8.26 -29.01 18.43
CA ARG A 674 -7.59 -28.20 19.45
C ARG A 674 -8.24 -28.38 20.82
N ASN A 675 -7.46 -28.09 21.86
CA ASN A 675 -7.87 -28.10 23.26
C ASN A 675 -7.58 -26.72 23.84
N GLU A 676 -8.56 -26.10 24.49
CA GLU A 676 -8.40 -24.78 25.09
C GLU A 676 -9.03 -24.76 26.48
N VAL A 677 -8.35 -24.14 27.44
CA VAL A 677 -8.93 -23.82 28.74
C VAL A 677 -9.43 -22.38 28.67
N SER A 678 -10.74 -22.19 28.81
CA SER A 678 -11.37 -20.88 28.70
C SER A 678 -12.36 -20.63 29.83
N ALA A 679 -12.61 -19.36 30.13
CA ALA A 679 -13.58 -18.95 31.13
C ALA A 679 -14.99 -19.25 30.62
N LEU A 680 -15.85 -19.81 31.49
CA LEU A 680 -17.23 -20.15 31.12
C LEU A 680 -18.19 -19.00 31.42
N PRO A 681 -19.16 -18.72 30.53
CA PRO A 681 -20.20 -17.73 30.80
C PRO A 681 -21.30 -18.35 31.69
N SER A 682 -21.28 -18.21 33.02
CA SER A 682 -22.49 -18.24 33.91
C SER A 682 -22.17 -18.11 35.41
N PRO A 683 -23.09 -17.51 36.23
CA PRO A 683 -23.02 -17.42 37.70
C PRO A 683 -23.24 -18.70 38.53
N ASP A 684 -23.76 -19.79 37.97
CA ASP A 684 -24.22 -20.98 38.74
C ASP A 684 -23.33 -22.24 38.62
N GLN A 685 -22.18 -22.16 37.95
CA GLN A 685 -21.26 -23.31 37.84
C GLN A 685 -20.25 -23.34 38.98
N THR A 686 -19.87 -24.54 39.41
CA THR A 686 -18.89 -24.78 40.49
C THR A 686 -17.47 -24.36 40.14
N SER A 687 -17.15 -24.20 38.85
CA SER A 687 -15.86 -23.73 38.31
C SER A 687 -16.04 -22.54 37.37
N SER A 688 -15.11 -21.59 37.41
CA SER A 688 -15.06 -20.46 36.46
C SER A 688 -14.48 -20.82 35.09
N TYR A 689 -14.00 -22.07 34.90
CA TYR A 689 -13.26 -22.53 33.71
C TYR A 689 -13.76 -23.87 33.18
N GLY A 690 -13.70 -24.01 31.85
CA GLY A 690 -14.03 -25.25 31.13
C GLY A 690 -12.96 -25.64 30.12
N LEU A 691 -12.84 -26.95 29.88
CA LEU A 691 -12.06 -27.50 28.77
C LEU A 691 -12.92 -27.54 27.52
N LEU A 692 -12.50 -26.80 26.51
CA LEU A 692 -13.06 -26.80 25.18
C LEU A 692 -12.25 -27.79 24.34
N GLN A 693 -12.87 -28.85 23.84
CA GLN A 693 -12.18 -29.93 23.12
C GLN A 693 -12.96 -30.41 21.90
N GLY A 694 -12.28 -30.55 20.78
CA GLY A 694 -12.83 -31.16 19.57
C GLY A 694 -12.13 -30.69 18.29
N GLY A 695 -12.79 -30.91 17.16
CA GLY A 695 -12.32 -30.59 15.81
C GLY A 695 -12.90 -29.30 15.25
N THR A 696 -12.90 -29.17 13.94
CA THR A 696 -13.61 -28.10 13.22
C THR A 696 -15.11 -28.18 13.50
N GLY A 697 -15.73 -27.04 13.79
CA GLY A 697 -17.16 -26.93 14.08
C GLY A 697 -17.49 -26.87 15.57
N ILE A 698 -18.35 -27.78 16.03
CA ILE A 698 -18.88 -27.78 17.39
C ILE A 698 -18.05 -28.69 18.30
N ASN A 699 -17.55 -28.12 19.38
CA ASN A 699 -16.68 -28.74 20.36
C ASN A 699 -17.36 -28.86 21.72
N SER A 700 -16.98 -29.92 22.46
CA SER A 700 -17.52 -30.18 23.79
C SER A 700 -16.94 -29.20 24.81
N VAL A 701 -17.78 -28.76 25.74
CA VAL A 701 -17.41 -27.98 26.91
C VAL A 701 -17.51 -28.88 28.13
N THR A 702 -16.38 -29.12 28.79
CA THR A 702 -16.32 -29.94 30.02
C THR A 702 -15.94 -29.06 31.20
N ASP A 703 -16.72 -29.09 32.29
CA ASP A 703 -16.38 -28.40 33.53
C ASP A 703 -15.06 -28.94 34.10
N MET A 704 -14.09 -28.06 34.28
CA MET A 704 -12.75 -28.45 34.72
C MET A 704 -12.69 -28.92 36.18
N SER A 705 -13.70 -28.64 37.02
CA SER A 705 -13.79 -29.19 38.39
C SER A 705 -13.80 -30.73 38.41
N GLN A 706 -14.14 -31.36 37.28
CA GLN A 706 -14.20 -32.81 37.12
C GLN A 706 -12.87 -33.41 36.60
N MET A 707 -11.84 -32.59 36.37
CA MET A 707 -10.58 -33.01 35.76
C MET A 707 -9.41 -33.04 36.75
N SER A 708 -8.46 -33.94 36.49
CA SER A 708 -7.23 -34.09 37.31
C SER A 708 -6.07 -33.16 36.88
N ALA A 709 -6.25 -32.37 35.81
CA ALA A 709 -5.22 -31.45 35.34
C ALA A 709 -5.18 -30.21 36.24
N SER A 710 -4.01 -29.95 36.83
CA SER A 710 -3.81 -28.82 37.73
C SER A 710 -2.63 -27.95 37.32
N VAL A 711 -2.71 -26.69 37.72
CA VAL A 711 -1.60 -25.74 37.77
C VAL A 711 -1.53 -25.18 39.18
N GLU A 712 -0.32 -24.89 39.67
CA GLU A 712 -0.10 -24.32 40.99
C GLU A 712 0.78 -23.07 40.90
N ILE A 713 0.56 -22.15 41.84
CA ILE A 713 1.43 -21.00 42.09
C ILE A 713 1.88 -21.00 43.56
N LYS A 714 3.17 -20.77 43.78
CA LYS A 714 3.78 -20.64 45.12
C LYS A 714 4.54 -19.33 45.23
N ASP A 715 4.18 -18.52 46.22
CA ASP A 715 4.97 -17.37 46.66
C ASP A 715 6.19 -17.86 47.47
N LYS A 716 7.39 -17.43 47.07
CA LYS A 716 8.65 -17.77 47.72
C LYS A 716 9.22 -16.65 48.58
N GLY A 717 8.51 -15.53 48.71
CA GLY A 717 9.03 -14.32 49.31
C GLY A 717 9.92 -13.53 48.34
N ASP A 718 10.32 -12.32 48.75
CA ASP A 718 11.22 -11.44 47.99
C ASP A 718 10.77 -11.12 46.54
N ASP A 719 9.45 -11.12 46.29
CA ASP A 719 8.84 -10.89 44.98
C ASP A 719 9.20 -11.99 43.95
N VAL A 720 9.27 -13.24 44.42
CA VAL A 720 9.54 -14.45 43.62
C VAL A 720 8.35 -15.41 43.66
N PHE A 721 7.87 -15.83 42.50
CA PHE A 721 6.73 -16.72 42.33
C PHE A 721 7.09 -17.92 41.45
N HIS A 722 6.67 -19.11 41.87
CA HIS A 722 6.83 -20.35 41.12
C HIS A 722 5.49 -20.79 40.55
N LEU A 723 5.34 -20.73 39.22
CA LEU A 723 4.17 -21.22 38.50
C LEU A 723 4.51 -22.58 37.89
N THR A 724 3.67 -23.59 38.11
CA THR A 724 4.01 -24.96 37.76
C THR A 724 2.79 -25.70 37.23
N ASN A 725 2.88 -26.23 36.00
CA ASN A 725 1.90 -27.18 35.45
C ASN A 725 2.59 -28.51 35.07
N SER A 726 1.93 -29.37 34.29
CA SER A 726 2.49 -30.65 33.87
C SER A 726 3.64 -30.53 32.86
N GLN A 727 3.74 -29.43 32.12
CA GLN A 727 4.75 -29.20 31.07
C GLN A 727 5.89 -28.30 31.53
N TYR A 728 5.59 -27.24 32.29
CA TYR A 728 6.54 -26.19 32.63
C TYR A 728 6.65 -25.95 34.13
N PHE A 729 7.83 -25.49 34.51
CA PHE A 729 8.08 -24.77 35.75
C PHE A 729 8.60 -23.38 35.38
N VAL A 730 7.98 -22.33 35.91
CA VAL A 730 8.30 -20.93 35.61
C VAL A 730 8.59 -20.22 36.92
N GLU A 731 9.78 -19.62 37.02
CA GLU A 731 10.11 -18.70 38.11
C GLU A 731 9.97 -17.26 37.59
N ILE A 732 9.12 -16.50 38.25
CA ILE A 732 8.91 -15.07 38.00
C ILE A 732 9.50 -14.31 39.18
N SER A 733 10.39 -13.36 38.91
CA SER A 733 10.89 -12.43 39.91
C SER A 733 10.66 -11.00 39.44
N ARG A 734 9.96 -10.18 40.23
CA ARG A 734 9.72 -8.75 39.91
C ARG A 734 9.20 -8.53 38.48
N GLY A 735 8.23 -9.35 38.05
CA GLY A 735 7.59 -9.26 36.73
C GLY A 735 8.40 -9.77 35.53
N VAL A 736 9.59 -10.36 35.73
CA VAL A 736 10.37 -11.01 34.67
C VAL A 736 10.54 -12.50 34.93
N ILE A 737 10.75 -13.28 33.88
CA ILE A 737 10.95 -14.73 33.96
C ILE A 737 12.45 -15.01 34.11
N THR A 738 12.85 -15.53 35.27
CA THR A 738 14.25 -15.88 35.59
C THR A 738 14.57 -17.34 35.31
N MET A 739 13.55 -18.19 35.27
CA MET A 739 13.67 -19.61 34.93
C MET A 739 12.43 -20.07 34.16
N LEU A 740 12.62 -20.80 33.07
CA LEU A 740 11.56 -21.48 32.34
C LEU A 740 12.06 -22.88 31.99
N TYR A 741 11.67 -23.85 32.80
CA TYR A 741 12.09 -25.24 32.65
C TYR A 741 11.00 -26.07 31.99
N ASP A 742 11.31 -26.65 30.83
CA ASP A 742 10.46 -27.64 30.18
C ASP A 742 10.72 -29.02 30.79
N LYS A 743 9.70 -29.54 31.48
CA LYS A 743 9.74 -30.82 32.19
C LYS A 743 9.71 -32.02 31.26
N GLN A 744 9.09 -31.89 30.09
CA GLN A 744 9.01 -32.97 29.11
C GLN A 744 10.35 -33.14 28.39
N ALA A 745 10.94 -32.04 27.94
CA ALA A 745 12.27 -32.05 27.33
C ALA A 745 13.42 -32.08 28.35
N ARG A 746 13.12 -31.87 29.64
CA ARG A 746 14.05 -31.87 30.77
C ARG A 746 15.19 -30.87 30.59
N ARG A 747 14.88 -29.66 30.12
CA ARG A 747 15.87 -28.62 29.85
C ARG A 747 15.39 -27.22 30.21
N GLU A 748 16.37 -26.36 30.46
CA GLU A 748 16.17 -24.94 30.69
C GLU A 748 16.04 -24.17 29.37
N VAL A 749 15.08 -23.26 29.30
CA VAL A 749 14.84 -22.40 28.14
C VAL A 749 15.54 -21.05 28.29
N VAL A 750 15.59 -20.48 29.49
CA VAL A 750 16.21 -19.17 29.74
C VAL A 750 17.67 -19.36 30.17
N PRO A 751 18.66 -18.73 29.50
CA PRO A 751 20.06 -18.83 29.89
C PRO A 751 20.30 -18.39 31.34
N LYS A 752 21.16 -19.11 32.06
CA LYS A 752 21.48 -18.82 33.47
C LYS A 752 21.90 -17.35 33.64
N GLY A 753 21.20 -16.64 34.54
CA GLY A 753 21.48 -15.24 34.87
C GLY A 753 20.87 -14.21 33.90
N GLN A 754 20.16 -14.66 32.86
CA GLN A 754 19.39 -13.79 31.98
C GLN A 754 17.91 -13.78 32.38
N LYS A 755 17.13 -12.87 31.77
CA LYS A 755 15.72 -12.62 32.09
C LYS A 755 14.91 -12.64 30.80
N ALA A 756 13.90 -13.49 30.72
CA ALA A 756 12.90 -13.44 29.66
C ALA A 756 11.70 -12.59 30.09
N ASN A 757 10.91 -12.14 29.12
CA ASN A 757 9.85 -11.17 29.34
C ASN A 757 10.37 -9.84 29.92
N GLN A 758 11.61 -9.48 29.60
CA GLN A 758 12.26 -8.27 30.10
C GLN A 758 11.86 -7.08 29.22
N LEU A 759 11.19 -6.08 29.83
CA LEU A 759 10.86 -4.84 29.16
C LEU A 759 12.12 -3.96 28.98
N VAL A 760 12.28 -3.41 27.79
CA VAL A 760 13.37 -2.50 27.44
C VAL A 760 12.84 -1.30 26.67
N ILE A 761 13.45 -0.14 26.88
CA ILE A 761 13.13 1.08 26.16
C ILE A 761 14.37 1.62 25.44
N PHE A 762 14.16 2.12 24.22
CA PHE A 762 15.18 2.74 23.39
C PHE A 762 14.78 4.17 23.05
N ASP A 763 15.76 5.04 22.84
CA ASP A 763 15.59 6.32 22.16
C ASP A 763 15.34 6.08 20.67
N ASP A 764 14.28 6.69 20.14
CA ASP A 764 13.80 6.50 18.77
C ASP A 764 13.78 7.83 18.03
N LYS A 765 14.94 8.19 17.48
CA LYS A 765 15.19 9.44 16.76
C LYS A 765 15.82 9.11 15.41
N PRO A 766 15.00 8.69 14.42
CA PRO A 766 15.52 8.36 13.10
C PRO A 766 16.04 9.60 12.36
N LEU A 767 16.73 9.39 11.24
CA LEU A 767 17.42 10.46 10.52
C LEU A 767 16.47 11.41 9.78
N TYR A 768 15.42 10.88 9.15
CA TYR A 768 14.55 11.64 8.25
C TYR A 768 13.07 11.51 8.63
N TRP A 769 12.49 10.31 8.54
CA TRP A 769 11.05 10.12 8.65
C TRP A 769 10.65 9.46 9.98
N GLN A 770 10.09 10.23 10.91
CA GLN A 770 9.87 9.78 12.30
C GLN A 770 8.94 8.57 12.46
N ALA A 771 7.77 8.54 11.82
CA ALA A 771 6.87 7.39 11.91
C ALA A 771 7.34 6.20 11.07
N TRP A 772 8.05 6.45 9.96
CA TRP A 772 8.49 5.41 9.06
C TRP A 772 9.73 4.69 9.56
N ASP A 773 10.77 5.40 9.94
CA ASP A 773 12.10 4.81 10.14
C ASP A 773 12.35 4.40 11.59
N VAL A 774 13.03 3.26 11.76
CA VAL A 774 13.91 3.03 12.91
C VAL A 774 15.32 2.87 12.36
N GLU A 775 16.29 3.44 13.06
CA GLU A 775 17.70 3.36 12.65
C GLU A 775 18.47 2.37 13.52
N VAL A 776 19.46 1.68 12.94
CA VAL A 776 20.23 0.65 13.65
C VAL A 776 20.85 1.15 14.98
N PHE A 777 21.26 2.42 15.03
CA PHE A 777 21.91 2.99 16.21
C PHE A 777 20.96 3.16 17.41
N HIS A 778 19.63 3.04 17.23
CA HIS A 778 18.68 3.07 18.37
C HIS A 778 19.03 2.00 19.41
N LEU A 779 19.58 0.86 18.97
CA LEU A 779 19.97 -0.25 19.82
C LEU A 779 21.00 0.14 20.90
N ASN A 780 21.82 1.16 20.64
CA ASN A 780 22.85 1.65 21.58
C ASN A 780 22.26 2.37 22.80
N SER A 781 20.99 2.78 22.74
CA SER A 781 20.30 3.50 23.81
C SER A 781 19.50 2.60 24.75
N ARG A 782 19.65 1.27 24.62
CA ARG A 782 18.91 0.25 25.40
C ARG A 782 18.93 0.55 26.90
N LYS A 783 17.75 0.60 27.51
CA LYS A 783 17.57 0.67 28.96
C LYS A 783 16.58 -0.39 29.43
N GLU A 784 16.97 -1.16 30.44
CA GLU A 784 16.04 -2.10 31.10
C GLU A 784 15.06 -1.33 31.97
N LEU A 785 13.79 -1.71 31.89
CA LEU A 785 12.76 -1.24 32.81
C LEU A 785 12.62 -2.26 33.95
N HIS A 786 12.44 -1.74 35.17
CA HIS A 786 12.33 -2.56 36.37
C HIS A 786 10.98 -2.33 37.02
N ALA A 787 10.40 -3.40 37.57
CA ALA A 787 9.14 -3.32 38.31
C ALA A 787 9.22 -2.26 39.41
N THR A 788 8.18 -1.43 39.48
CA THR A 788 8.06 -0.35 40.48
C THR A 788 7.09 -0.69 41.60
N SER A 789 6.22 -1.68 41.37
CA SER A 789 5.41 -2.32 42.41
C SER A 789 5.97 -3.71 42.70
N SER A 790 5.67 -4.24 43.89
CA SER A 790 5.72 -5.68 44.12
C SER A 790 4.73 -6.37 43.18
N SER A 791 5.05 -7.57 42.72
CA SER A 791 4.11 -8.38 41.96
C SER A 791 3.06 -8.98 42.90
N VAL A 792 1.86 -9.23 42.37
CA VAL A 792 0.75 -9.81 43.12
C VAL A 792 0.19 -11.02 42.38
N ILE A 793 -0.24 -12.03 43.13
CA ILE A 793 -0.99 -13.15 42.56
C ILE A 793 -2.39 -12.63 42.22
N SER A 794 -2.63 -12.38 40.93
CA SER A 794 -3.91 -11.89 40.42
C SER A 794 -4.90 -13.01 40.17
N GLU A 795 -4.41 -14.23 39.98
CA GLU A 795 -5.23 -15.41 39.80
C GLU A 795 -4.58 -16.65 40.41
N ASN A 796 -5.36 -17.43 41.16
CA ASN A 796 -4.92 -18.68 41.76
C ASN A 796 -6.07 -19.69 41.74
N THR A 797 -6.25 -20.35 40.60
CA THR A 797 -7.20 -21.45 40.44
C THR A 797 -6.46 -22.72 40.06
N PRO A 798 -7.07 -23.91 40.26
CA PRO A 798 -6.50 -25.16 39.77
C PRO A 798 -6.31 -25.21 38.24
N HIS A 799 -6.90 -24.29 37.48
CA HIS A 799 -6.96 -24.33 36.01
C HIS A 799 -6.14 -23.24 35.35
N ARG A 800 -5.91 -22.12 36.05
CA ARG A 800 -5.07 -21.00 35.61
C ARG A 800 -4.54 -20.26 36.83
N VAL A 801 -3.26 -19.90 36.76
CA VAL A 801 -2.59 -19.04 37.75
C VAL A 801 -1.97 -17.86 37.04
N ALA A 802 -1.91 -16.71 37.71
CA ALA A 802 -1.34 -15.50 37.13
C ALA A 802 -0.67 -14.62 38.19
N VAL A 803 0.38 -13.92 37.75
CA VAL A 803 1.09 -12.89 38.50
C VAL A 803 1.00 -11.59 37.73
N THR A 804 0.56 -10.53 38.40
CA THR A 804 0.47 -9.18 37.84
C THR A 804 1.54 -8.29 38.44
N THR A 805 2.25 -7.55 37.59
CA THR A 805 3.29 -6.62 37.98
C THR A 805 3.12 -5.30 37.23
N THR A 806 3.22 -4.19 37.95
CA THR A 806 3.20 -2.84 37.37
C THR A 806 4.61 -2.26 37.32
N THR A 807 4.99 -1.78 36.13
CA THR A 807 6.25 -1.10 35.86
C THR A 807 5.96 0.32 35.40
N LYS A 808 6.45 1.31 36.16
CA LYS A 808 6.47 2.70 35.72
C LYS A 808 7.56 2.87 34.67
N ILE A 809 7.17 3.21 33.44
CA ILE A 809 8.09 3.45 32.32
C ILE A 809 8.76 4.82 32.51
N SER A 810 7.96 5.82 32.90
CA SER A 810 8.39 7.19 33.20
C SER A 810 7.36 7.87 34.12
N GLU A 811 7.52 9.16 34.42
CA GLU A 811 6.50 9.94 35.14
C GLU A 811 5.13 10.00 34.44
N LYS A 812 5.08 9.77 33.13
CA LYS A 812 3.86 9.89 32.31
C LYS A 812 3.34 8.57 31.73
N SER A 813 4.13 7.49 31.81
CA SER A 813 3.79 6.21 31.19
C SER A 813 3.98 5.04 32.15
N SER A 814 3.11 4.03 32.04
CA SER A 814 3.19 2.80 32.83
C SER A 814 2.71 1.59 32.05
N ILE A 815 3.16 0.41 32.46
CA ILE A 815 2.74 -0.87 31.91
C ILE A 815 2.43 -1.83 33.04
N THR A 816 1.25 -2.45 32.98
CA THR A 816 0.85 -3.54 33.87
C THR A 816 0.84 -4.82 33.07
N MET A 817 1.70 -5.77 33.44
CA MET A 817 1.79 -7.08 32.80
C MET A 817 1.19 -8.15 33.71
N THR A 818 0.38 -9.03 33.14
CA THR A 818 -0.14 -10.24 33.78
C THR A 818 0.45 -11.44 33.06
N ILE A 819 1.38 -12.14 33.73
CA ILE A 819 1.97 -13.38 33.25
C ILE A 819 1.13 -14.53 33.79
N SER A 820 0.60 -15.39 32.91
CA SER A 820 -0.28 -16.49 33.29
C SER A 820 0.17 -17.84 32.74
N LEU A 821 -0.14 -18.88 33.49
CA LEU A 821 0.06 -20.27 33.11
C LEU A 821 -1.22 -21.06 33.35
N SER A 822 -1.72 -21.69 32.29
CA SER A 822 -2.89 -22.57 32.37
C SER A 822 -2.48 -24.01 32.67
N SER A 823 -3.39 -24.74 33.31
CA SER A 823 -3.33 -26.20 33.38
C SER A 823 -3.28 -26.79 31.96
N THR A 824 -2.59 -27.91 31.79
CA THR A 824 -2.49 -28.56 30.49
C THR A 824 -3.28 -29.87 30.50
N PRO A 825 -4.41 -29.94 29.76
CA PRO A 825 -5.11 -31.18 29.52
C PRO A 825 -4.21 -32.23 28.86
N VAL A 826 -4.55 -33.52 29.01
CA VAL A 826 -3.80 -34.61 28.39
C VAL A 826 -3.75 -34.43 26.86
N GLY A 827 -2.56 -34.36 26.29
CA GLY A 827 -2.36 -34.17 24.84
C GLY A 827 -2.54 -32.74 24.33
N GLY A 828 -2.77 -31.75 25.21
CA GLY A 828 -2.74 -30.34 24.86
C GLY A 828 -1.33 -29.73 24.92
N HIS A 829 -1.17 -28.54 24.35
CA HIS A 829 0.02 -27.71 24.51
C HIS A 829 -0.28 -26.54 25.45
N SER A 830 0.70 -26.14 26.23
CA SER A 830 0.64 -24.94 27.05
C SER A 830 1.70 -23.95 26.56
N TYR A 831 1.47 -22.68 26.83
CA TYR A 831 2.40 -21.58 26.61
C TYR A 831 2.33 -20.64 27.81
N ILE A 832 3.36 -19.81 27.96
CA ILE A 832 3.43 -18.80 29.01
C ILE A 832 2.90 -17.52 28.38
N GLU A 833 1.68 -17.14 28.77
CA GLU A 833 1.00 -15.98 28.20
C GLU A 833 1.28 -14.73 29.02
N THR A 834 1.52 -13.60 28.35
CA THR A 834 1.58 -12.29 28.96
C THR A 834 0.56 -11.37 28.31
N GLU A 835 -0.31 -10.80 29.14
CA GLU A 835 -1.20 -9.71 28.76
C GLU A 835 -0.67 -8.40 29.34
N ALA A 836 -0.58 -7.36 28.52
CA ALA A 836 -0.10 -6.06 28.94
C ALA A 836 -1.14 -4.97 28.68
N GLU A 837 -1.44 -4.19 29.72
CA GLU A 837 -2.13 -2.91 29.62
C GLU A 837 -1.11 -1.79 29.77
N VAL A 838 -0.97 -0.96 28.72
CA VAL A 838 0.02 0.12 28.66
C VAL A 838 -0.71 1.45 28.64
N ASP A 839 -0.33 2.36 29.53
CA ASP A 839 -0.63 3.78 29.45
C ASP A 839 0.62 4.49 28.88
N TRP A 840 0.55 4.90 27.62
CA TRP A 840 1.70 5.30 26.81
C TRP A 840 1.64 6.78 26.43
N HIS A 841 2.57 7.56 26.94
CA HIS A 841 2.67 9.00 26.68
C HIS A 841 4.10 9.44 26.39
N GLU A 842 5.00 8.52 26.01
CA GLU A 842 6.40 8.82 25.72
C GLU A 842 6.61 9.73 24.49
N ASP A 843 7.81 10.28 24.34
CA ASP A 843 8.21 11.04 23.14
C ASP A 843 9.49 10.45 22.55
N MET A 844 9.44 10.05 21.28
CA MET A 844 10.60 9.51 20.56
C MET A 844 11.25 8.36 21.34
N LYS A 845 10.40 7.38 21.72
CA LYS A 845 10.79 6.17 22.45
C LYS A 845 10.23 4.94 21.75
N PHE A 846 10.95 3.84 21.91
CA PHE A 846 10.57 2.52 21.39
C PHE A 846 10.58 1.52 22.55
N LEU A 847 9.40 1.02 22.93
CA LEU A 847 9.22 -0.04 23.92
C LEU A 847 9.27 -1.41 23.23
N LYS A 848 10.10 -2.31 23.76
CA LYS A 848 10.21 -3.71 23.30
C LYS A 848 10.23 -4.67 24.51
N VAL A 849 10.02 -5.96 24.24
CA VAL A 849 10.18 -7.04 25.21
C VAL A 849 11.16 -8.09 24.68
N GLU A 850 12.04 -8.57 25.56
CA GLU A 850 13.16 -9.46 25.24
C GLU A 850 13.01 -10.86 25.84
N PHE A 851 13.40 -11.88 25.05
CA PHE A 851 13.34 -13.30 25.39
C PHE A 851 14.68 -13.97 25.00
N PRO A 852 15.70 -13.91 25.86
CA PRO A 852 16.91 -14.69 25.66
C PRO A 852 16.62 -16.18 25.82
N THR A 853 17.16 -16.99 24.91
CA THR A 853 16.95 -18.44 24.87
C THR A 853 18.26 -19.20 24.94
N THR A 854 18.21 -20.48 25.28
CA THR A 854 19.33 -21.43 25.17
C THR A 854 19.53 -21.96 23.74
N ILE A 855 18.77 -21.47 22.77
CA ILE A 855 18.80 -21.96 21.38
C ILE A 855 19.89 -21.26 20.60
N THR A 856 20.60 -22.04 19.77
CA THR A 856 21.61 -21.53 18.85
C THR A 856 21.26 -21.97 17.44
N ASN A 857 20.96 -21.01 16.57
CA ASN A 857 20.80 -21.21 15.14
C ASN A 857 21.25 -19.93 14.42
N THR A 858 21.77 -20.06 13.20
CA THR A 858 22.16 -18.94 12.33
C THR A 858 20.98 -18.28 11.64
N GLU A 859 19.80 -18.89 11.71
CA GLU A 859 18.56 -18.37 11.16
C GLU A 859 17.40 -18.48 12.16
N ALA A 860 16.44 -17.57 12.04
CA ALA A 860 15.15 -17.61 12.72
C ALA A 860 14.04 -17.63 11.65
N SER A 861 12.97 -18.37 11.94
CA SER A 861 11.81 -18.52 11.07
C SER A 861 10.70 -17.58 11.50
N TYR A 862 10.08 -16.88 10.56
CA TYR A 862 8.98 -15.95 10.81
C TYR A 862 7.79 -16.32 9.95
N GLU A 863 6.59 -16.28 10.51
CA GLU A 863 5.37 -16.40 9.71
C GLU A 863 5.26 -15.21 8.75
N THR A 864 4.94 -15.52 7.50
CA THR A 864 4.54 -14.57 6.45
C THR A 864 3.27 -15.10 5.79
N GLN A 865 2.67 -14.33 4.88
CA GLN A 865 1.45 -14.69 4.18
C GLN A 865 1.63 -16.06 3.51
N TYR A 866 0.81 -17.04 3.87
CA TYR A 866 0.84 -18.40 3.32
C TYR A 866 2.23 -19.09 3.33
N GLY A 867 3.06 -18.83 4.35
CA GLY A 867 4.34 -19.53 4.46
C GLY A 867 5.27 -19.01 5.54
N ILE A 868 6.55 -19.32 5.37
CA ILE A 868 7.61 -19.03 6.34
C ILE A 868 8.77 -18.34 5.62
N VAL A 869 9.25 -17.22 6.18
CA VAL A 869 10.50 -16.59 5.77
C VAL A 869 11.57 -16.84 6.82
N ARG A 870 12.77 -17.25 6.38
CA ARG A 870 13.93 -17.43 7.26
C ARG A 870 14.85 -16.24 7.13
N ARG A 871 15.24 -15.65 8.26
CA ARG A 871 16.13 -14.49 8.29
C ARG A 871 17.33 -14.79 9.20
N PRO A 872 18.51 -14.24 8.88
CA PRO A 872 19.73 -14.49 9.64
C PRO A 872 19.62 -13.93 11.06
N THR A 873 20.22 -14.63 12.03
CA THR A 873 20.34 -14.18 13.43
C THR A 873 21.69 -13.53 13.72
N HIS A 874 22.52 -13.35 12.69
CA HIS A 874 23.84 -12.73 12.76
C HIS A 874 23.91 -11.52 11.83
N TYR A 875 24.91 -10.67 12.00
CA TYR A 875 25.13 -9.48 11.16
C TYR A 875 26.40 -9.59 10.32
N ASN A 876 26.57 -10.71 9.61
CA ASN A 876 27.81 -11.02 8.88
C ASN A 876 27.98 -10.16 7.63
N THR A 877 26.89 -9.89 6.91
CA THR A 877 26.89 -9.04 5.70
C THR A 877 26.07 -7.77 5.93
N THR A 878 26.21 -6.80 5.02
CA THR A 878 25.37 -5.59 5.01
C THR A 878 23.88 -5.94 4.85
N TRP A 879 23.56 -6.96 4.05
CA TRP A 879 22.20 -7.49 3.86
C TRP A 879 21.60 -8.11 5.13
N ASP A 880 22.44 -8.70 5.98
CA ASP A 880 22.02 -9.25 7.27
C ASP A 880 21.85 -8.14 8.30
N MET A 881 22.81 -7.21 8.36
CA MET A 881 22.76 -6.04 9.24
C MET A 881 21.52 -5.18 8.95
N ALA A 882 21.12 -5.08 7.67
CA ALA A 882 19.89 -4.39 7.28
C ALA A 882 18.62 -5.01 7.91
N LYS A 883 18.64 -6.28 8.34
CA LYS A 883 17.51 -7.01 8.92
C LYS A 883 17.50 -6.99 10.46
N PHE A 884 17.91 -5.87 11.07
CA PHE A 884 17.89 -5.69 12.53
C PHE A 884 16.48 -5.48 13.11
N GLU A 885 15.50 -5.21 12.27
CA GLU A 885 14.06 -5.14 12.58
C GLU A 885 13.30 -5.69 11.36
N VAL A 886 12.43 -6.66 11.56
CA VAL A 886 11.78 -7.40 10.47
C VAL A 886 10.28 -7.58 10.75
N CYS A 887 9.48 -7.72 9.68
CA CYS A 887 8.06 -8.00 9.83
C CYS A 887 7.83 -9.48 10.20
N CYS A 888 6.94 -9.72 11.16
CA CYS A 888 6.50 -11.01 11.66
C CYS A 888 4.97 -11.02 11.71
N HIS A 889 4.31 -12.09 11.27
CA HIS A 889 2.85 -12.18 11.35
C HIS A 889 2.40 -12.57 12.78
N LYS A 890 1.96 -13.80 13.04
CA LYS A 890 1.47 -14.24 14.36
C LYS A 890 2.57 -14.81 15.24
N TRP A 891 3.67 -15.30 14.66
CA TRP A 891 4.75 -15.90 15.43
C TRP A 891 6.14 -15.77 14.77
N ALA A 892 7.16 -15.75 15.63
CA ALA A 892 8.57 -15.89 15.29
C ALA A 892 9.14 -17.10 16.03
N ASP A 893 9.97 -17.91 15.37
CA ASP A 893 10.54 -19.14 15.89
C ASP A 893 12.07 -19.13 15.79
N LEU A 894 12.72 -19.53 16.88
CA LEU A 894 14.13 -19.89 16.90
C LEU A 894 14.25 -21.33 17.37
N SER A 895 14.63 -22.23 16.46
CA SER A 895 14.76 -23.65 16.72
C SER A 895 16.11 -24.21 16.30
N GLU A 896 16.62 -25.16 17.07
CA GLU A 896 17.67 -26.09 16.70
C GLU A 896 17.05 -27.45 16.34
N ASN A 897 17.86 -28.43 15.92
CA ASN A 897 17.34 -29.73 15.47
C ASN A 897 16.47 -30.46 16.52
N GLY A 898 16.79 -30.32 17.80
CA GLY A 898 16.11 -31.06 18.88
C GLY A 898 15.05 -30.28 19.64
N TYR A 899 14.98 -28.96 19.49
CA TYR A 899 14.20 -28.09 20.36
C TYR A 899 14.07 -26.67 19.78
N GLY A 900 13.01 -25.96 20.13
CA GLY A 900 12.83 -24.57 19.73
C GLY A 900 11.98 -23.76 20.69
N VAL A 901 11.97 -22.46 20.44
CA VAL A 901 11.15 -21.48 21.16
C VAL A 901 10.46 -20.60 20.13
N SER A 902 9.14 -20.58 20.17
CA SER A 902 8.33 -19.66 19.38
C SER A 902 7.75 -18.56 20.27
N ILE A 903 7.73 -17.34 19.76
CA ILE A 903 7.05 -16.19 20.38
C ILE A 903 5.80 -15.89 19.56
N LEU A 904 4.63 -16.07 20.18
CA LEU A 904 3.33 -15.79 19.58
C LEU A 904 2.91 -14.35 19.91
N ASN A 905 2.16 -13.69 19.04
CA ASN A 905 1.60 -12.36 19.27
C ASN A 905 0.22 -12.20 18.62
N ASP A 906 -0.57 -11.25 19.12
CA ASP A 906 -1.95 -11.02 18.65
C ASP A 906 -2.15 -9.80 17.75
N SER A 907 -1.13 -8.96 17.58
CA SER A 907 -1.27 -7.65 16.91
C SER A 907 0.04 -6.90 16.66
N LYS A 908 1.20 -7.55 16.82
CA LYS A 908 2.52 -6.89 16.76
C LYS A 908 3.32 -7.47 15.61
N TYR A 909 3.74 -6.60 14.69
CA TYR A 909 4.39 -7.02 13.45
C TYR A 909 5.91 -6.83 13.47
N GLY A 910 6.44 -5.93 14.31
CA GLY A 910 7.90 -5.74 14.43
C GLY A 910 8.55 -6.80 15.32
N PHE A 911 9.60 -7.46 14.81
CA PHE A 911 10.38 -8.44 15.55
C PHE A 911 11.87 -8.34 15.20
N ALA A 912 12.74 -8.82 16.09
CA ALA A 912 14.14 -9.06 15.80
C ALA A 912 14.66 -10.29 16.56
N THR A 913 15.42 -11.16 15.89
CA THR A 913 16.17 -12.26 16.53
C THR A 913 17.65 -12.10 16.22
N CYS A 914 18.49 -11.92 17.24
CA CYS A 914 19.93 -11.73 17.09
C CYS A 914 20.67 -12.65 18.08
N GLY A 915 21.47 -13.56 17.57
CA GLY A 915 21.99 -14.70 18.32
C GLY A 915 20.84 -15.50 18.93
N SER A 916 20.88 -15.70 20.24
CA SER A 916 19.82 -16.39 20.99
C SER A 916 18.76 -15.46 21.60
N LEU A 917 18.85 -14.15 21.34
CA LEU A 917 17.94 -13.14 21.86
C LEU A 917 16.82 -12.84 20.87
N MET A 918 15.60 -13.22 21.22
CA MET A 918 14.39 -12.85 20.50
C MET A 918 13.79 -11.56 21.11
N ARG A 919 13.28 -10.66 20.28
CA ARG A 919 12.77 -9.36 20.71
C ARG A 919 11.52 -8.96 19.93
N LEU A 920 10.42 -8.74 20.65
CA LEU A 920 9.15 -8.25 20.09
C LEU A 920 9.04 -6.74 20.28
N SER A 921 8.72 -6.02 19.20
CA SER A 921 8.49 -4.58 19.21
C SER A 921 7.06 -4.28 19.65
N LEU A 922 6.88 -3.51 20.73
CA LEU A 922 5.57 -3.29 21.35
C LEU A 922 4.92 -1.97 20.93
N LEU A 923 5.59 -0.84 21.20
CA LEU A 923 5.06 0.50 20.94
C LEU A 923 6.18 1.46 20.55
N ARG A 924 5.85 2.43 19.70
CA ARG A 924 6.69 3.59 19.37
C ARG A 924 5.99 4.88 19.76
N ALA A 925 6.72 6.00 19.72
CA ALA A 925 6.20 7.33 19.99
C ALA A 925 6.74 8.38 19.00
N PRO A 926 6.55 8.22 17.68
CA PRO A 926 6.92 9.25 16.71
C PRO A 926 6.02 10.49 16.89
N LYS A 927 6.47 11.65 16.37
CA LYS A 927 5.73 12.92 16.46
C LYS A 927 5.43 13.58 15.11
N ALA A 928 5.77 12.88 14.03
CA ALA A 928 5.47 13.27 12.66
C ALA A 928 5.20 11.99 11.85
N PRO A 929 4.12 11.95 11.04
CA PRO A 929 3.20 13.04 10.73
C PRO A 929 2.03 13.22 11.71
N ASP A 930 1.87 12.29 12.65
CA ASP A 930 0.89 12.38 13.72
C ASP A 930 1.59 12.81 15.02
N ALA A 931 1.13 13.92 15.61
CA ALA A 931 1.67 14.47 16.86
C ALA A 931 1.37 13.58 18.07
N HIS A 932 0.33 12.75 17.97
CA HIS A 932 -0.22 11.92 19.03
C HIS A 932 -0.17 10.42 18.68
N ALA A 933 0.67 10.02 17.72
CA ALA A 933 0.83 8.62 17.34
C ALA A 933 1.03 7.71 18.56
N ASP A 934 0.15 6.71 18.70
CA ASP A 934 0.12 5.74 19.80
C ASP A 934 -0.06 6.33 21.22
N MET A 935 -0.36 7.62 21.39
CA MET A 935 -0.60 8.17 22.73
C MET A 935 -1.90 7.61 23.33
N GLY A 936 -1.85 7.21 24.61
CA GLY A 936 -3.01 6.68 25.34
C GLY A 936 -2.87 5.20 25.68
N LYS A 937 -4.00 4.48 25.70
CA LYS A 937 -4.08 3.12 26.26
C LYS A 937 -3.97 2.03 25.20
N HIS A 938 -3.18 1.02 25.50
CA HIS A 938 -2.97 -0.16 24.64
C HIS A 938 -3.21 -1.46 25.40
N LYS A 939 -3.73 -2.46 24.69
CA LYS A 939 -3.81 -3.85 25.15
C LYS A 939 -3.02 -4.73 24.19
N ILE A 940 -2.03 -5.45 24.71
CA ILE A 940 -1.09 -6.24 23.91
C ILE A 940 -0.96 -7.63 24.53
N ARG A 941 -0.98 -8.68 23.70
CA ARG A 941 -0.78 -10.06 24.16
C ARG A 941 0.36 -10.73 23.40
N TRP A 942 1.19 -11.47 24.12
CA TRP A 942 2.20 -12.36 23.55
C TRP A 942 2.36 -13.62 24.40
N ALA A 943 2.96 -14.66 23.82
CA ALA A 943 3.22 -15.89 24.54
C ALA A 943 4.55 -16.52 24.17
N ILE A 944 5.18 -17.19 25.14
CA ILE A 944 6.37 -18.03 24.92
C ILE A 944 5.91 -19.48 24.80
N LEU A 945 6.21 -20.10 23.66
CA LEU A 945 5.90 -21.50 23.35
C LEU A 945 7.21 -22.27 23.11
N PRO A 946 7.76 -22.92 24.15
CA PRO A 946 8.79 -23.93 23.95
C PRO A 946 8.21 -25.16 23.24
N HIS A 947 8.98 -25.75 22.32
CA HIS A 947 8.55 -26.95 21.60
C HIS A 947 9.72 -27.90 21.33
N LYS A 948 9.40 -29.19 21.16
CA LYS A 948 10.39 -30.24 20.91
C LYS A 948 10.59 -30.43 19.41
N GLY A 949 11.84 -30.43 18.96
CA GLY A 949 12.21 -30.56 17.55
C GLY A 949 12.39 -29.20 16.87
N PRO A 950 12.58 -29.21 15.54
CA PRO A 950 12.55 -27.98 14.74
C PRO A 950 11.13 -27.42 14.65
N LEU A 951 10.98 -26.23 14.06
CA LEU A 951 9.66 -25.68 13.70
C LEU A 951 8.78 -26.70 12.97
N ASP A 952 7.55 -26.85 13.42
CA ASP A 952 6.53 -27.70 12.79
C ASP A 952 5.12 -27.12 12.89
N HIS A 953 4.12 -27.91 12.48
CA HIS A 953 2.73 -27.52 12.42
C HIS A 953 2.16 -27.05 13.77
N ARG A 954 2.73 -27.46 14.91
CA ARG A 954 2.21 -27.11 16.24
C ARG A 954 2.38 -25.63 16.52
N THR A 955 3.50 -25.03 16.12
CA THR A 955 3.72 -23.57 16.23
C THR A 955 2.78 -22.81 15.30
N VAL A 956 2.60 -23.29 14.06
CA VAL A 956 1.65 -22.68 13.10
C VAL A 956 0.25 -22.66 13.70
N ARG A 957 -0.24 -23.81 14.16
CA ARG A 957 -1.56 -23.96 14.78
C ARG A 957 -1.69 -23.11 16.04
N ALA A 958 -0.68 -23.11 16.92
CA ALA A 958 -0.69 -22.28 18.12
C ALA A 958 -0.76 -20.77 17.80
N GLY A 959 -0.11 -20.31 16.73
CA GLY A 959 -0.21 -18.93 16.27
C GLY A 959 -1.64 -18.55 15.85
N PHE A 960 -2.33 -19.42 15.11
CA PHE A 960 -3.74 -19.24 14.77
C PHE A 960 -4.64 -19.32 16.01
N GLU A 961 -4.45 -20.32 16.87
CA GLU A 961 -5.24 -20.53 18.10
C GLU A 961 -5.14 -19.35 19.07
N PHE A 962 -3.94 -18.78 19.23
CA PHE A 962 -3.70 -17.60 20.08
C PHE A 962 -4.44 -16.35 19.58
N ASN A 963 -4.59 -16.24 18.26
CA ASN A 963 -5.26 -15.12 17.60
C ASN A 963 -6.78 -15.30 17.49
N ASN A 964 -7.24 -16.56 17.40
CA ASN A 964 -8.64 -16.98 17.29
C ASN A 964 -9.03 -17.91 18.47
N PRO A 965 -9.28 -17.38 19.68
CA PRO A 965 -9.76 -18.17 20.82
C PRO A 965 -11.18 -18.68 20.59
N MET A 966 -11.51 -19.90 21.06
CA MET A 966 -12.85 -20.45 20.88
C MET A 966 -13.89 -19.70 21.73
N ALA A 967 -15.00 -19.34 21.10
CA ALA A 967 -16.15 -18.77 21.80
C ALA A 967 -17.10 -19.86 22.29
N VAL A 968 -17.61 -19.71 23.51
CA VAL A 968 -18.63 -20.59 24.11
C VAL A 968 -20.02 -20.05 23.78
N HIS A 969 -20.87 -20.93 23.26
CA HIS A 969 -22.24 -20.67 22.85
C HIS A 969 -23.19 -21.69 23.48
N SER A 970 -24.49 -21.40 23.40
CA SER A 970 -25.55 -22.29 23.87
C SER A 970 -26.42 -22.73 22.69
N HIS A 971 -26.80 -24.01 22.66
CA HIS A 971 -27.62 -24.57 21.59
C HIS A 971 -28.67 -25.56 22.14
N PRO A 972 -29.95 -25.49 21.72
CA PRO A 972 -31.02 -26.33 22.27
C PRO A 972 -30.91 -27.82 21.91
N ASN A 973 -30.37 -28.14 20.73
CA ASN A 973 -30.10 -29.52 20.32
C ASN A 973 -28.92 -29.59 19.34
N VAL A 974 -27.71 -29.81 19.85
CA VAL A 974 -26.46 -29.77 19.06
C VAL A 974 -26.46 -30.77 17.89
N SER A 975 -27.17 -31.90 18.05
CA SER A 975 -27.21 -32.96 17.03
C SER A 975 -27.78 -32.50 15.69
N ASP A 976 -28.62 -31.45 15.68
CA ASP A 976 -29.27 -30.91 14.48
C ASP A 976 -28.27 -30.22 13.54
N VAL A 977 -27.22 -29.60 14.07
CA VAL A 977 -26.29 -28.75 13.29
C VAL A 977 -24.84 -29.26 13.29
N LYS A 978 -24.48 -30.19 14.18
CA LYS A 978 -23.13 -30.76 14.30
C LYS A 978 -22.57 -31.33 12.99
N GLY A 979 -23.40 -32.00 12.20
CA GLY A 979 -22.98 -32.57 10.91
C GLY A 979 -22.64 -31.52 9.86
N LEU A 980 -23.37 -30.40 9.84
CA LEU A 980 -23.11 -29.28 8.95
C LEU A 980 -21.87 -28.52 9.41
N MET A 981 -21.76 -28.21 10.70
CA MET A 981 -20.65 -27.45 11.29
C MET A 981 -19.28 -28.13 11.17
N SER A 982 -19.26 -29.44 10.93
CA SER A 982 -18.02 -30.21 10.73
C SER A 982 -17.79 -30.60 9.26
N SER A 983 -18.48 -29.92 8.33
CA SER A 983 -18.26 -30.06 6.88
C SER A 983 -17.06 -29.23 6.43
N PHE A 984 -16.43 -29.62 5.32
CA PHE A 984 -15.25 -28.98 4.74
C PHE A 984 -14.05 -28.97 5.71
N LYS A 985 -13.53 -30.15 6.01
CA LYS A 985 -12.36 -30.32 6.88
C LYS A 985 -11.32 -31.21 6.22
N LEU A 986 -10.07 -31.09 6.67
CA LEU A 986 -9.03 -32.03 6.30
C LEU A 986 -9.28 -33.39 6.95
N SER A 987 -9.08 -34.47 6.19
CA SER A 987 -9.15 -35.84 6.70
C SER A 987 -8.04 -36.09 7.72
N LYS A 988 -8.24 -37.05 8.62
CA LYS A 988 -7.29 -37.37 9.69
C LYS A 988 -5.90 -37.79 9.17
N ASP A 989 -5.86 -38.38 7.98
CA ASP A 989 -4.63 -38.87 7.35
C ASP A 989 -3.96 -37.81 6.47
N SER A 990 -4.48 -36.56 6.47
CA SER A 990 -3.87 -35.44 5.76
C SER A 990 -2.56 -35.01 6.42
N ASP A 991 -1.58 -34.60 5.62
CA ASP A 991 -0.31 -34.10 6.11
C ASP A 991 -0.50 -32.87 7.00
N GLU A 992 0.22 -32.83 8.13
CA GLU A 992 -0.01 -31.85 9.19
C GLU A 992 0.33 -30.41 8.80
N GLY A 993 1.12 -30.22 7.73
CA GLY A 993 1.48 -28.92 7.17
C GLY A 993 0.34 -28.24 6.39
N LEU A 994 -0.71 -28.99 6.02
CA LEU A 994 -1.88 -28.44 5.34
C LEU A 994 -2.70 -27.57 6.30
N VAL A 995 -2.99 -26.35 5.86
CA VAL A 995 -3.87 -25.42 6.55
C VAL A 995 -5.04 -25.09 5.64
N LEU A 996 -6.25 -25.44 6.08
CA LEU A 996 -7.49 -24.95 5.49
C LEU A 996 -7.73 -23.53 6.04
N ASP A 997 -7.62 -22.55 5.15
CA ASP A 997 -7.55 -21.12 5.52
C ASP A 997 -8.87 -20.40 5.35
N THR A 998 -9.61 -20.64 4.26
CA THR A 998 -10.82 -19.89 3.95
C THR A 998 -11.93 -20.80 3.42
N ILE A 999 -13.13 -20.61 3.95
CA ILE A 999 -14.38 -21.16 3.42
C ILE A 999 -15.36 -20.00 3.22
N LYS A 1000 -15.85 -19.85 2.00
CA LYS A 1000 -16.83 -18.79 1.65
C LYS A 1000 -17.81 -19.27 0.58
N ARG A 1001 -18.83 -18.47 0.27
CA ARG A 1001 -19.64 -18.62 -0.94
C ARG A 1001 -18.91 -18.10 -2.18
N GLY A 1002 -19.20 -18.66 -3.36
CA GLY A 1002 -18.64 -18.18 -4.63
C GLY A 1002 -19.08 -16.75 -4.95
N GLU A 1003 -18.20 -15.97 -5.55
CA GLU A 1003 -18.44 -14.54 -5.80
C GLU A 1003 -19.54 -14.28 -6.86
N ASP A 1004 -19.68 -15.18 -7.84
CA ASP A 1004 -20.62 -15.05 -8.96
C ASP A 1004 -21.90 -15.87 -8.84
N ASP A 1005 -22.13 -16.59 -7.74
CA ASP A 1005 -23.31 -17.46 -7.63
C ASP A 1005 -24.60 -16.66 -7.87
N GLU A 1006 -25.57 -17.25 -8.56
CA GLU A 1006 -26.78 -16.54 -8.98
C GLU A 1006 -27.60 -15.96 -7.81
N ASP A 1007 -27.47 -16.56 -6.61
CA ASP A 1007 -28.13 -16.16 -5.36
C ASP A 1007 -27.37 -15.10 -4.55
N VAL A 1008 -26.08 -14.87 -4.84
CA VAL A 1008 -25.22 -13.90 -4.10
C VAL A 1008 -24.67 -12.77 -4.97
N SER A 1009 -24.59 -12.97 -6.29
CA SER A 1009 -24.01 -12.00 -7.23
C SER A 1009 -24.66 -10.62 -7.14
N ARG A 1010 -23.82 -9.57 -7.12
CA ARG A 1010 -24.24 -8.15 -7.15
C ARG A 1010 -24.66 -7.66 -8.54
N GLY A 1011 -24.51 -8.50 -9.58
CA GLY A 1011 -24.91 -8.17 -10.95
C GLY A 1011 -23.87 -7.43 -11.78
N ASP A 1012 -22.67 -7.22 -11.24
CA ASP A 1012 -21.55 -6.56 -11.95
C ASP A 1012 -20.87 -7.46 -12.98
N LEU A 1013 -20.87 -8.78 -12.75
CA LEU A 1013 -20.28 -9.81 -13.62
C LEU A 1013 -21.32 -10.88 -13.99
N PRO A 1014 -21.08 -11.68 -15.05
CA PRO A 1014 -21.97 -12.77 -15.43
C PRO A 1014 -22.22 -13.75 -14.27
N LYS A 1015 -23.50 -13.98 -13.97
CA LYS A 1015 -23.91 -14.90 -12.90
C LYS A 1015 -23.54 -16.34 -13.24
N ARG A 1016 -22.94 -17.04 -12.28
CA ARG A 1016 -22.68 -18.48 -12.30
C ARG A 1016 -23.89 -19.22 -11.74
N LYS A 1017 -24.39 -20.22 -12.48
CA LYS A 1017 -25.55 -21.02 -12.06
C LYS A 1017 -25.22 -21.90 -10.87
N GLY A 1018 -26.21 -22.09 -10.00
CA GLY A 1018 -26.08 -22.92 -8.81
C GLY A 1018 -25.39 -22.20 -7.66
N ARG A 1019 -25.32 -22.90 -6.53
CA ARG A 1019 -24.67 -22.44 -5.30
C ARG A 1019 -23.32 -23.12 -5.17
N ASN A 1020 -22.27 -22.35 -4.90
CA ASN A 1020 -20.91 -22.85 -4.76
C ASN A 1020 -20.31 -22.48 -3.40
N VAL A 1021 -19.48 -23.37 -2.88
CA VAL A 1021 -18.59 -23.13 -1.74
C VAL A 1021 -17.15 -23.08 -2.26
N ILE A 1022 -16.40 -22.07 -1.84
CA ILE A 1022 -14.98 -21.92 -2.12
C ILE A 1022 -14.21 -22.37 -0.89
N VAL A 1023 -13.22 -23.24 -1.10
CA VAL A 1023 -12.32 -23.74 -0.06
C VAL A 1023 -10.88 -23.41 -0.47
N ARG A 1024 -10.16 -22.69 0.37
CA ARG A 1024 -8.74 -22.36 0.17
C ARG A 1024 -7.87 -23.08 1.18
N VAL A 1025 -6.82 -23.71 0.68
CA VAL A 1025 -5.87 -24.51 1.46
C VAL A 1025 -4.45 -24.18 1.01
N TYR A 1026 -3.51 -24.20 1.95
CA TYR A 1026 -2.10 -24.00 1.63
C TYR A 1026 -1.19 -24.94 2.44
N ASP A 1027 0.02 -25.17 1.94
CA ASP A 1027 1.11 -25.75 2.74
C ASP A 1027 1.82 -24.66 3.53
N SER A 1028 1.84 -24.82 4.86
CA SER A 1028 2.43 -23.84 5.78
C SER A 1028 3.91 -24.08 6.10
N LEU A 1029 4.48 -25.24 5.78
CA LEU A 1029 5.80 -25.65 6.27
C LEU A 1029 6.88 -25.76 5.17
N GLY A 1030 6.51 -25.67 3.90
CA GLY A 1030 7.44 -25.75 2.76
C GLY A 1030 7.72 -27.17 2.29
N GLY A 1031 6.76 -28.08 2.47
CA GLY A 1031 6.84 -29.47 2.04
C GLY A 1031 5.75 -29.81 1.02
N ARG A 1032 6.03 -30.80 0.14
CA ARG A 1032 4.94 -31.37 -0.69
C ARG A 1032 3.97 -32.08 0.23
N CYS A 1033 2.71 -31.64 0.26
CA CYS A 1033 1.69 -32.15 1.15
C CYS A 1033 0.55 -32.83 0.38
N ARG A 1034 -0.02 -33.87 0.98
CA ARG A 1034 -1.17 -34.62 0.49
C ARG A 1034 -2.22 -34.72 1.58
N GLY A 1035 -3.48 -34.76 1.15
CA GLY A 1035 -4.60 -34.94 2.05
C GLY A 1035 -5.89 -35.10 1.28
N SER A 1036 -7.00 -35.11 2.01
CA SER A 1036 -8.33 -35.13 1.41
C SER A 1036 -9.23 -34.13 2.15
N ILE A 1037 -10.07 -33.41 1.40
CA ILE A 1037 -11.08 -32.51 1.97
C ILE A 1037 -12.40 -33.29 2.07
N GLU A 1038 -12.88 -33.50 3.29
CA GLU A 1038 -14.17 -34.11 3.59
C GLU A 1038 -15.28 -33.06 3.53
N VAL A 1039 -16.32 -33.30 2.72
CA VAL A 1039 -17.45 -32.35 2.55
C VAL A 1039 -18.64 -32.67 3.46
N GLY A 1040 -18.52 -33.69 4.31
CA GLY A 1040 -19.53 -34.06 5.29
C GLY A 1040 -20.84 -34.52 4.63
N LYS A 1041 -21.97 -34.05 5.15
CA LYS A 1041 -23.31 -34.36 4.62
C LYS A 1041 -23.75 -33.40 3.50
N VAL A 1042 -22.90 -32.45 3.10
CA VAL A 1042 -23.25 -31.49 2.05
C VAL A 1042 -23.27 -32.21 0.71
N PRO A 1043 -24.40 -32.21 -0.02
CA PRO A 1043 -24.47 -32.87 -1.31
C PRO A 1043 -23.74 -32.02 -2.36
N ILE A 1044 -22.56 -32.50 -2.79
CA ILE A 1044 -21.73 -31.85 -3.81
C ILE A 1044 -21.95 -32.52 -5.16
N ALA A 1045 -22.23 -31.73 -6.18
CA ALA A 1045 -22.40 -32.18 -7.56
C ALA A 1045 -21.04 -32.35 -8.25
N LYS A 1046 -20.16 -31.35 -8.09
CA LYS A 1046 -18.86 -31.27 -8.76
C LYS A 1046 -17.87 -30.43 -7.97
N VAL A 1047 -16.58 -30.68 -8.19
CA VAL A 1047 -15.46 -29.94 -7.58
C VAL A 1047 -14.49 -29.52 -8.69
N TRP A 1048 -13.98 -28.30 -8.61
CA TRP A 1048 -12.92 -27.80 -9.50
C TRP A 1048 -11.78 -27.24 -8.67
N LYS A 1049 -10.54 -27.48 -9.11
CA LYS A 1049 -9.41 -26.64 -8.71
C LYS A 1049 -9.52 -25.34 -9.53
N CYS A 1050 -9.44 -24.21 -8.86
CA CYS A 1050 -9.54 -22.89 -9.47
C CYS A 1050 -8.37 -22.00 -9.05
N ASN A 1051 -8.21 -20.88 -9.75
CA ASN A 1051 -7.31 -19.82 -9.35
C ASN A 1051 -7.93 -18.99 -8.19
N VAL A 1052 -7.24 -17.98 -7.65
CA VAL A 1052 -7.79 -17.20 -6.52
C VAL A 1052 -8.95 -16.28 -6.91
N LEU A 1053 -9.16 -16.04 -8.20
CA LEU A 1053 -10.32 -15.31 -8.75
C LEU A 1053 -11.53 -16.22 -9.01
N GLU A 1054 -11.41 -17.51 -8.69
CA GLU A 1054 -12.45 -18.53 -8.82
C GLU A 1054 -12.75 -18.95 -10.28
N ASP A 1055 -11.79 -18.77 -11.19
CA ASP A 1055 -11.84 -19.34 -12.54
C ASP A 1055 -11.42 -20.81 -12.51
N ASP A 1056 -12.19 -21.68 -13.17
CA ASP A 1056 -11.93 -23.11 -13.19
C ASP A 1056 -10.66 -23.45 -13.98
N ILE A 1057 -9.83 -24.32 -13.42
CA ILE A 1057 -8.63 -24.86 -14.07
C ILE A 1057 -8.87 -26.31 -14.47
N GLU A 1058 -9.25 -27.16 -13.50
CA GLU A 1058 -9.49 -28.59 -13.73
C GLU A 1058 -10.58 -29.14 -12.80
N GLU A 1059 -11.35 -30.12 -13.28
CA GLU A 1059 -12.36 -30.82 -12.47
C GLU A 1059 -11.67 -31.88 -11.60
N VAL A 1060 -11.96 -31.87 -10.31
CA VAL A 1060 -11.39 -32.80 -9.31
C VAL A 1060 -12.40 -33.89 -9.00
N HIS A 1061 -11.95 -35.13 -8.98
CA HIS A 1061 -12.83 -36.27 -8.72
C HIS A 1061 -13.31 -36.31 -7.27
N LEU A 1062 -14.62 -36.22 -7.06
CA LEU A 1062 -15.27 -36.41 -5.77
C LEU A 1062 -15.59 -37.91 -5.58
N SER A 1063 -15.09 -38.51 -4.50
CA SER A 1063 -15.31 -39.92 -4.16
C SER A 1063 -15.71 -40.06 -2.70
N LYS A 1064 -16.82 -40.76 -2.44
CA LYS A 1064 -17.30 -41.09 -1.07
C LYS A 1064 -17.43 -39.87 -0.12
N GLY A 1065 -17.77 -38.69 -0.63
CA GLY A 1065 -17.93 -37.48 0.19
C GLY A 1065 -16.61 -36.80 0.57
N ALA A 1066 -15.52 -37.09 -0.14
CA ALA A 1066 -14.26 -36.38 -0.04
C ALA A 1066 -13.60 -36.26 -1.42
N PHE A 1067 -12.63 -35.37 -1.55
CA PHE A 1067 -11.75 -35.31 -2.72
C PHE A 1067 -10.30 -35.13 -2.27
N ASP A 1068 -9.39 -35.78 -3.00
CA ASP A 1068 -7.97 -35.76 -2.68
C ASP A 1068 -7.33 -34.48 -3.22
N ILE A 1069 -6.36 -33.97 -2.47
CA ILE A 1069 -5.57 -32.80 -2.81
C ILE A 1069 -4.08 -33.10 -2.67
N GLU A 1070 -3.30 -32.49 -3.53
CA GLU A 1070 -1.84 -32.53 -3.48
C GLU A 1070 -1.30 -31.13 -3.77
N LEU A 1071 -0.49 -30.62 -2.84
CA LEU A 1071 0.10 -29.29 -2.88
C LEU A 1071 1.63 -29.41 -2.95
N ARG A 1072 2.26 -28.59 -3.79
CA ARG A 1072 3.72 -28.35 -3.74
C ARG A 1072 4.08 -27.62 -2.44
N ALA A 1073 5.38 -27.54 -2.16
CA ALA A 1073 5.88 -26.73 -1.05
C ALA A 1073 5.35 -25.29 -1.17
N PHE A 1074 4.73 -24.79 -0.09
CA PHE A 1074 4.11 -23.47 -0.03
C PHE A 1074 3.05 -23.19 -1.11
N GLU A 1075 2.44 -24.21 -1.73
CA GLU A 1075 1.37 -23.99 -2.70
C GLU A 1075 0.12 -23.45 -2.03
N VAL A 1076 -0.48 -22.39 -2.57
CA VAL A 1076 -1.84 -21.95 -2.24
C VAL A 1076 -2.80 -22.48 -3.30
N ALA A 1077 -3.77 -23.31 -2.89
CA ALA A 1077 -4.75 -23.92 -3.77
C ALA A 1077 -6.17 -23.47 -3.39
N THR A 1078 -6.98 -23.16 -4.40
CA THR A 1078 -8.40 -22.83 -4.23
C THR A 1078 -9.25 -23.89 -4.94
N TYR A 1079 -10.33 -24.32 -4.29
CA TYR A 1079 -11.27 -25.29 -4.81
C TYR A 1079 -12.69 -24.72 -4.78
N ARG A 1080 -13.44 -24.93 -5.85
CA ARG A 1080 -14.85 -24.56 -5.98
C ARG A 1080 -15.72 -25.81 -5.98
N LEU A 1081 -16.70 -25.85 -5.07
CA LEU A 1081 -17.58 -26.99 -4.86
C LEU A 1081 -19.00 -26.58 -5.23
N LEU A 1082 -19.57 -27.15 -6.30
CA LEU A 1082 -20.97 -26.91 -6.70
C LEU A 1082 -21.90 -27.82 -5.89
N LEU A 1083 -22.90 -27.22 -5.25
CA LEU A 1083 -23.93 -27.94 -4.50
C LEU A 1083 -24.95 -28.61 -5.45
N GLN A 1084 -25.57 -29.72 -5.02
CA GLN A 1084 -26.64 -30.42 -5.75
C GLN A 1084 -28.00 -29.72 -5.70
#